data_AF-A0A414SAG3-F1
#
_entry.id   AF-A0A414SAG3-F1
#
_cell.length_a   1.000
_cell.length_b   1.000
_cell.length_c   1.000
_cell.angle_alpha   90.00
_cell.angle_beta   90.00
_cell.angle_gamma   90.00
#
_symmetry.space_group_name_H-M   'P 1'
#
loop_
_entity.id
_entity.type
_entity.pdbx_description
1 polymer ?
#
loop_
_entity_poly.entity_id
_entity_poly.type
_entity_poly.pdbx_seq_one_letter_code
_entity_poly.pdbx_strand_id
1 'polypeptide(L)'
;MEQKVQEVLQKWLEIDFYYIANKAGFINKSLAVEPQLINDTVRCLDYLTSMKQGKESTNLVITLISLMWTYVNHEKYDLRSFVVKILSRIGYPTSAIIADDYFDKENCLFTSLSSVVDQITVGLNQISNEVEVNGKYFLLTNFQKRIWDSMDEKKVIGISAPTSAGKSFVILLKIIKKLMNGIYDIVYIVPTLSLLNQVTEDFHTLLKSMKISQYRISNTFLPTEKSEANCIYVMTQEKAIAAFANEEKAFEKRMILVADEIQNIERIKEETDERAKILFDTLMEFRYKNNVEQIIISGPRIEDIDKLGKSIFGIETEDISTDISPVLNLTYSICKIDKKYYFKQYCMLNSNPKCEEITNSDIIYGYGKKLYNLQYLDYLSYFLEHIGKNEQNIIFAPTAPTARKIADYLSQNKEDKESNTDLIQYYKDTIHEKYTLCKTLGSGTAYHHGKLPMHVRRTLEKAIVEKKINNIVCTTTLMQGVNMPAQNIVIRNPHLYLKKTDSAAELSNYEMANLRGRAGRLLKDFIGRTYVLDESAFADADGYDQLELFEDVTKELPSGYGERFEEYREDIEDVIETNKTVDHSMKKYGYLISYIRQSVLRYGKESRRKMQDVGIKLTQKQVAAIIHKLETLTIPKDICIKNRYWDPFVLQKIFEDYKEAVPVSPYERGAKAKLNRMLKYMRDTEETSSMYERYVPSELQKGSNRSYLVNLCMKWATGVSLHDILNEERYSGETGADEIERTIQVLQNVVSFNVPLLLKPIFDIKNPDSIFLTCIQSGATTETIKMMIELGIPRETALYLYDEVFTGKQKECDDEEDLEQKIRNQLQKSFNDLPYWVQVQLDFLI
;
A
#
# COMPACT_ATOMS: atom_id res chain seq x y z
N MET A 1 3.75 -1.48 44.67
CA MET A 1 3.09 -2.15 43.52
C MET A 1 3.81 -1.88 42.22
N GLU A 2 4.17 -0.64 41.89
CA GLU A 2 4.86 -0.33 40.63
C GLU A 2 6.18 -1.08 40.44
N GLN A 3 7.02 -1.16 41.47
CA GLN A 3 8.23 -2.01 41.44
C GLN A 3 7.91 -3.47 41.13
N LYS A 4 6.81 -4.00 41.68
CA LYS A 4 6.37 -5.38 41.43
C LYS A 4 5.91 -5.58 39.99
N VAL A 5 5.26 -4.58 39.38
CA VAL A 5 4.90 -4.60 37.96
C VAL A 5 6.14 -4.73 37.09
N GLN A 6 7.19 -3.95 37.39
CA GLN A 6 8.46 -4.01 36.66
C GLN A 6 9.18 -5.34 36.84
N GLU A 7 9.22 -5.89 38.06
CA GLU A 7 9.77 -7.22 38.32
C GLU A 7 9.04 -8.33 37.53
N VAL A 8 7.70 -8.27 37.50
CA VAL A 8 6.87 -9.23 36.75
C VAL A 8 7.12 -9.11 35.24
N LEU A 9 7.16 -7.87 34.71
CA LEU A 9 7.46 -7.61 33.31
C LEU A 9 8.83 -8.19 32.91
N GLN A 10 9.87 -7.91 33.71
CA GLN A 10 11.22 -8.40 33.45
C GLN A 10 11.25 -9.93 33.39
N LYS A 11 10.62 -10.62 34.37
CA LYS A 11 10.56 -12.09 34.38
C LYS A 11 9.88 -12.67 33.13
N TRP A 12 8.79 -12.07 32.67
CA TRP A 12 8.12 -12.51 31.45
C TRP A 12 8.97 -12.30 30.19
N LEU A 13 9.64 -11.15 30.09
CA LEU A 13 10.57 -10.88 28.98
C LEU A 13 11.74 -11.86 28.98
N GLU A 14 12.26 -12.27 30.14
CA GLU A 14 13.30 -13.29 30.23
C GLU A 14 12.82 -14.68 29.77
N ILE A 15 11.61 -15.07 30.15
CA ILE A 15 11.01 -16.33 29.69
C ILE A 15 10.89 -16.32 28.16
N ASP A 16 10.37 -15.24 27.58
CA ASP A 16 10.27 -15.08 26.13
C ASP A 16 11.66 -15.12 25.46
N PHE A 17 12.64 -14.39 26.02
CA PHE A 17 14.01 -14.33 25.50
C PHE A 17 14.63 -15.72 25.40
N TYR A 18 14.63 -16.48 26.49
CA TYR A 18 15.24 -17.81 26.52
C TYR A 18 14.47 -18.82 25.68
N TYR A 19 13.14 -18.72 25.63
CA TYR A 19 12.34 -19.55 24.74
C TYR A 19 12.74 -19.34 23.28
N ILE A 20 12.85 -18.10 22.83
CA ILE A 20 13.23 -17.78 21.44
C ILE A 20 14.71 -18.10 21.17
N ALA A 21 15.62 -17.79 22.09
CA ALA A 21 17.04 -18.10 21.95
C ALA A 21 17.31 -19.61 21.88
N ASN A 22 16.55 -20.41 22.64
CA ASN A 22 16.59 -21.86 22.60
C ASN A 22 16.01 -22.39 21.30
N LYS A 23 14.83 -21.87 20.89
CA LYS A 23 14.19 -22.21 19.60
C LYS A 23 15.12 -21.94 18.43
N ALA A 24 15.87 -20.83 18.45
CA ALA A 24 16.85 -20.46 17.42
C ALA A 24 18.14 -21.31 17.43
N GLY A 25 18.36 -22.15 18.45
CA GLY A 25 19.59 -22.92 18.62
C GLY A 25 20.80 -22.10 19.09
N PHE A 26 20.59 -20.86 19.58
CA PHE A 26 21.66 -19.95 20.01
C PHE A 26 22.12 -20.20 21.45
N ILE A 27 21.18 -20.42 22.37
CA ILE A 27 21.43 -20.56 23.80
C ILE A 27 20.65 -21.78 24.34
N ASN A 28 21.37 -22.72 24.96
CA ASN A 28 20.75 -23.89 25.58
C ASN A 28 20.32 -23.59 27.03
N LYS A 29 19.37 -22.67 27.19
CA LYS A 29 18.75 -22.31 28.47
C LYS A 29 17.24 -22.17 28.28
N SER A 30 16.47 -22.66 29.23
CA SER A 30 15.01 -22.56 29.24
C SER A 30 14.53 -22.18 30.64
N LEU A 31 13.50 -21.34 30.70
CA LEU A 31 12.86 -20.92 31.95
C LEU A 31 11.41 -21.41 31.95
N ALA A 32 11.00 -22.06 33.03
CA ALA A 32 9.62 -22.49 33.22
C ALA A 32 8.78 -21.36 33.85
N VAL A 33 7.49 -21.32 33.50
CA VAL A 33 6.54 -20.39 34.12
C VAL A 33 6.19 -20.88 35.53
N GLU A 34 6.62 -20.14 36.55
CA GLU A 34 6.28 -20.41 37.94
C GLU A 34 4.82 -19.99 38.26
N PRO A 35 4.04 -20.78 39.03
CA PRO A 35 2.67 -20.41 39.41
C PRO A 35 2.59 -19.05 40.13
N GLN A 36 3.61 -18.71 40.92
CA GLN A 36 3.68 -17.42 41.61
C GLN A 36 3.74 -16.25 40.63
N LEU A 37 4.43 -16.40 39.49
CA LEU A 37 4.50 -15.36 38.47
C LEU A 37 3.11 -15.09 37.87
N ILE A 38 2.32 -16.13 37.61
CA ILE A 38 0.94 -15.98 37.12
C ILE A 38 0.09 -15.20 38.14
N ASN A 39 0.13 -15.59 39.41
CA ASN A 39 -0.61 -14.92 40.48
C ASN A 39 -0.18 -13.45 40.65
N ASP A 40 1.14 -13.19 40.63
CA ASP A 40 1.68 -11.83 40.70
C ASP A 40 1.24 -11.00 39.48
N THR A 41 1.19 -11.61 38.30
CA THR A 41 0.72 -10.96 37.06
C THR A 41 -0.75 -10.57 37.16
N VAL A 42 -1.62 -11.48 37.62
CA VAL A 42 -3.04 -11.20 37.85
C VAL A 42 -3.23 -10.01 38.82
N ARG A 43 -2.48 -9.98 39.93
CA ARG A 43 -2.51 -8.86 40.89
C ARG A 43 -2.03 -7.55 40.28
N CYS A 44 -0.97 -7.60 39.48
CA CYS A 44 -0.45 -6.44 38.76
C CYS A 44 -1.47 -5.89 37.74
N LEU A 45 -2.12 -6.78 36.97
CA LEU A 45 -3.13 -6.42 35.99
C LEU A 45 -4.38 -5.79 36.64
N ASP A 46 -4.84 -6.32 37.76
CA ASP A 46 -5.96 -5.71 38.48
C ASP A 46 -5.59 -4.33 39.01
N TYR A 47 -4.40 -4.15 39.60
CA TYR A 47 -3.88 -2.84 40.03
C TYR A 47 -3.79 -1.83 38.87
N LEU A 48 -3.20 -2.25 37.74
CA LEU A 48 -3.02 -1.41 36.55
C LEU A 48 -4.33 -1.02 35.86
N THR A 49 -5.44 -1.72 36.13
CA THR A 49 -6.73 -1.40 35.50
C THR A 49 -7.75 -0.78 36.44
N SER A 50 -7.54 -0.90 37.75
CA SER A 50 -8.45 -0.34 38.77
C SER A 50 -7.90 0.93 39.43
N MET A 51 -6.59 1.00 39.67
CA MET A 51 -5.97 2.06 40.48
C MET A 51 -5.11 3.04 39.68
N LYS A 52 -4.51 2.59 38.57
CA LYS A 52 -3.64 3.42 37.72
C LYS A 52 -4.23 3.50 36.31
N GLN A 53 -4.90 4.59 35.97
CA GLN A 53 -5.48 4.76 34.63
C GLN A 53 -4.59 5.65 33.77
N GLY A 54 -4.40 5.26 32.50
CA GLY A 54 -3.62 6.03 31.55
C GLY A 54 -3.00 5.19 30.43
N LYS A 55 -2.37 5.89 29.49
CA LYS A 55 -1.75 5.33 28.29
C LYS A 55 -0.63 4.32 28.59
N GLU A 56 0.31 4.68 29.47
CA GLU A 56 1.40 3.78 29.90
C GLU A 56 0.89 2.50 30.55
N SER A 57 -0.19 2.61 31.35
CA SER A 57 -0.77 1.45 32.04
C SER A 57 -1.44 0.51 31.03
N THR A 58 -2.02 1.04 29.96
CA THR A 58 -2.61 0.26 28.86
C THR A 58 -1.54 -0.56 28.13
N ASN A 59 -0.40 0.05 27.78
CA ASN A 59 0.72 -0.66 27.15
C ASN A 59 1.27 -1.79 28.04
N LEU A 60 1.40 -1.54 29.35
CA LEU A 60 1.82 -2.55 30.33
C LEU A 60 0.82 -3.71 30.41
N VAL A 61 -0.48 -3.42 30.43
CA VAL A 61 -1.53 -4.44 30.47
C VAL A 61 -1.50 -5.31 29.22
N ILE A 62 -1.46 -4.71 28.03
CA ILE A 62 -1.36 -5.44 26.75
C ILE A 62 -0.11 -6.31 26.73
N THR A 63 1.04 -5.78 27.16
CA THR A 63 2.31 -6.52 27.18
C THR A 63 2.26 -7.72 28.12
N LEU A 64 1.81 -7.52 29.36
CA LEU A 64 1.73 -8.58 30.37
C LEU A 64 0.73 -9.67 29.98
N ILE A 65 -0.44 -9.30 29.45
CA ILE A 65 -1.42 -10.28 28.95
C ILE A 65 -0.83 -11.05 27.79
N SER A 66 -0.18 -10.38 26.84
CA SER A 66 0.38 -11.02 25.65
C SER A 66 1.44 -12.06 26.01
N LEU A 67 2.38 -11.70 26.90
CA LEU A 67 3.42 -12.62 27.38
C LEU A 67 2.82 -13.76 28.21
N MET A 68 1.96 -13.46 29.18
CA MET A 68 1.33 -14.47 30.02
C MET A 68 0.51 -15.46 29.19
N TRP A 69 -0.35 -14.97 28.29
CA TRP A 69 -1.18 -15.81 27.44
C TRP A 69 -0.35 -16.72 26.52
N THR A 70 0.78 -16.22 26.01
CA THR A 70 1.64 -16.99 25.10
C THR A 70 2.34 -18.16 25.80
N TYR A 71 2.75 -17.99 27.06
CA TYR A 71 3.63 -18.94 27.76
C TYR A 71 2.95 -19.79 28.83
N VAL A 72 1.75 -19.42 29.27
CA VAL A 72 0.99 -20.23 30.23
C VAL A 72 0.49 -21.52 29.58
N ASN A 73 0.51 -22.61 30.36
CA ASN A 73 -0.14 -23.85 29.96
C ASN A 73 -1.67 -23.72 30.18
N HIS A 74 -2.41 -23.57 29.09
CA HIS A 74 -3.88 -23.43 29.06
C HIS A 74 -4.65 -24.70 29.44
N GLU A 75 -4.03 -25.89 29.42
CA GLU A 75 -4.64 -27.11 29.96
C GLU A 75 -4.69 -27.09 31.50
N LYS A 76 -3.78 -26.34 32.13
CA LYS A 76 -3.66 -26.24 33.59
C LYS A 76 -4.31 -24.99 34.16
N TYR A 77 -4.28 -23.88 33.43
CA TYR A 77 -4.79 -22.59 33.90
C TYR A 77 -5.78 -22.02 32.89
N ASP A 78 -7.05 -21.92 33.28
CA ASP A 78 -8.05 -21.18 32.51
C ASP A 78 -8.00 -19.68 32.90
N LEU A 79 -7.44 -18.88 32.00
CA LEU A 79 -7.33 -17.43 32.16
C LEU A 79 -8.35 -16.66 31.31
N ARG A 80 -9.22 -17.34 30.55
CA ARG A 80 -10.12 -16.73 29.58
C ARG A 80 -10.99 -15.65 30.21
N SER A 81 -11.76 -16.01 31.23
CA SER A 81 -12.71 -15.08 31.87
C SER A 81 -12.02 -13.83 32.42
N PHE A 82 -10.81 -14.00 32.96
CA PHE A 82 -10.02 -12.90 33.50
C PHE A 82 -9.49 -11.98 32.39
N VAL A 83 -8.90 -12.55 31.33
CA VAL A 83 -8.36 -11.77 30.21
C VAL A 83 -9.46 -10.99 29.49
N VAL A 84 -10.61 -11.63 29.23
CA VAL A 84 -11.77 -10.95 28.61
C VAL A 84 -12.21 -9.75 29.45
N LYS A 85 -12.30 -9.93 30.77
CA LYS A 85 -12.65 -8.86 31.70
C LYS A 85 -11.66 -7.70 31.69
N ILE A 86 -10.36 -7.99 31.79
CA ILE A 86 -9.31 -6.96 31.86
C ILE A 86 -9.22 -6.18 30.55
N LEU A 87 -9.21 -6.86 29.40
CA LEU A 87 -9.12 -6.22 28.09
C LEU A 87 -10.37 -5.39 27.77
N SER A 88 -11.56 -5.87 28.11
CA SER A 88 -12.80 -5.09 27.97
C SER A 88 -12.77 -3.84 28.85
N ARG A 89 -12.28 -3.94 30.09
CA ARG A 89 -12.18 -2.81 31.04
C ARG A 89 -11.29 -1.68 30.54
N ILE A 90 -10.19 -1.98 29.83
CA ILE A 90 -9.29 -0.95 29.28
C ILE A 90 -9.72 -0.45 27.89
N GLY A 91 -10.85 -0.95 27.36
CA GLY A 91 -11.36 -0.56 26.05
C GLY A 91 -10.66 -1.22 24.86
N TYR A 92 -10.14 -2.43 25.04
CA TYR A 92 -9.61 -3.29 23.98
C TYR A 92 -10.41 -4.61 23.89
N PRO A 93 -11.75 -4.55 23.78
CA PRO A 93 -12.55 -5.77 23.73
C PRO A 93 -12.30 -6.57 22.43
N THR A 94 -11.80 -5.94 21.36
CA THR A 94 -11.38 -6.66 20.14
C THR A 94 -10.18 -7.57 20.39
N SER A 95 -9.21 -7.16 21.21
CA SER A 95 -8.09 -8.03 21.63
C SER A 95 -8.57 -9.17 22.54
N ALA A 96 -9.67 -8.97 23.28
CA ALA A 96 -10.26 -10.02 24.11
C ALA A 96 -10.80 -11.20 23.30
N ILE A 97 -11.19 -10.98 22.04
CA ILE A 97 -11.69 -12.03 21.13
C ILE A 97 -10.64 -13.14 20.96
N ILE A 98 -9.34 -12.81 21.02
CA ILE A 98 -8.23 -13.78 20.90
C ILE A 98 -8.28 -14.83 22.03
N ALA A 99 -8.82 -14.46 23.19
CA ALA A 99 -8.92 -15.34 24.35
C ALA A 99 -10.20 -16.19 24.37
N ASP A 100 -11.11 -16.02 23.41
CA ASP A 100 -12.42 -16.68 23.38
C ASP A 100 -12.68 -17.35 22.03
N ASP A 101 -12.28 -18.63 21.92
CA ASP A 101 -12.42 -19.43 20.70
C ASP A 101 -13.87 -19.55 20.19
N TYR A 102 -14.85 -19.37 21.08
CA TYR A 102 -16.29 -19.50 20.78
C TYR A 102 -17.02 -18.14 20.76
N PHE A 103 -16.29 -17.03 20.62
CA PHE A 103 -16.89 -15.70 20.46
C PHE A 103 -17.89 -15.68 19.29
N ASP A 104 -19.11 -15.24 19.58
CA ASP A 104 -20.16 -15.07 18.59
C ASP A 104 -19.91 -13.80 17.77
N LYS A 105 -19.39 -14.00 16.56
CA LYS A 105 -19.08 -12.91 15.63
C LYS A 105 -20.31 -12.21 15.06
N GLU A 106 -21.48 -12.88 15.03
CA GLU A 106 -22.69 -12.28 14.46
C GLU A 106 -23.32 -11.31 15.44
N ASN A 107 -23.36 -11.68 16.72
CA ASN A 107 -23.97 -10.87 17.78
C ASN A 107 -22.96 -10.09 18.62
N CYS A 108 -21.66 -10.22 18.34
CA CYS A 108 -20.57 -9.64 19.13
C CYS A 108 -20.56 -10.05 20.62
N LEU A 109 -20.94 -11.30 20.91
CA LEU A 109 -21.08 -11.81 22.28
C LEU A 109 -19.93 -12.76 22.66
N PHE A 110 -19.39 -12.55 23.86
CA PHE A 110 -18.45 -13.49 24.46
C PHE A 110 -19.18 -14.68 25.07
N THR A 111 -18.55 -15.84 25.05
CA THR A 111 -19.07 -17.04 25.73
C THR A 111 -19.26 -16.75 27.21
N SER A 112 -20.30 -17.34 27.82
CA SER A 112 -20.64 -17.14 29.23
C SER A 112 -19.40 -17.15 30.14
N LEU A 113 -19.22 -16.07 30.92
CA LEU A 113 -18.15 -15.97 31.90
C LEU A 113 -18.54 -16.67 33.20
N SER A 114 -17.54 -17.02 34.00
CA SER A 114 -17.71 -17.82 35.23
C SER A 114 -18.51 -17.12 36.35
N SER A 115 -18.72 -15.80 36.23
CA SER A 115 -19.38 -14.96 37.24
C SER A 115 -20.38 -14.01 36.59
N VAL A 116 -21.60 -13.93 37.15
CA VAL A 116 -22.65 -13.00 36.69
C VAL A 116 -22.19 -11.55 36.80
N VAL A 117 -21.45 -11.20 37.86
CA VAL A 117 -20.90 -9.85 38.03
C VAL A 117 -19.90 -9.53 36.93
N ASP A 118 -19.08 -10.51 36.53
CA ASP A 118 -18.13 -10.33 35.44
C ASP A 118 -18.85 -10.20 34.09
N GLN A 119 -19.92 -10.97 33.85
CA GLN A 119 -20.75 -10.83 32.65
C GLN A 119 -21.37 -9.44 32.56
N ILE A 120 -21.95 -8.93 33.64
CA ILE A 120 -22.52 -7.58 33.68
C ILE A 120 -21.43 -6.53 33.45
N THR A 121 -20.28 -6.67 34.11
CA THR A 121 -19.17 -5.72 33.98
C THR A 121 -18.62 -5.70 32.55
N VAL A 122 -18.43 -6.86 31.95
CA VAL A 122 -17.93 -7.00 30.58
C VAL A 122 -18.96 -6.44 29.59
N GLY A 123 -20.24 -6.77 29.74
CA GLY A 123 -21.31 -6.21 28.92
C GLY A 123 -21.38 -4.69 29.00
N LEU A 124 -21.28 -4.09 30.20
CA LEU A 124 -21.27 -2.62 30.36
C LEU A 124 -20.07 -1.97 29.65
N ASN A 125 -18.89 -2.58 29.71
CA ASN A 125 -17.70 -2.07 29.02
C ASN A 125 -17.75 -2.29 27.50
N GLN A 126 -18.54 -3.26 27.02
CA GLN A 126 -18.72 -3.53 25.60
C GLN A 126 -19.71 -2.57 24.97
N ILE A 127 -20.82 -2.26 25.65
CA ILE A 127 -21.85 -1.34 25.14
C ILE A 127 -21.26 0.01 24.74
N SER A 128 -20.26 0.52 25.46
CA SER A 128 -19.60 1.79 25.12
C SER A 128 -18.76 1.73 23.84
N ASN A 129 -18.40 0.53 23.39
CA ASN A 129 -17.53 0.25 22.25
C ASN A 129 -18.23 -0.51 21.12
N GLU A 130 -19.51 -0.83 21.28
CA GLU A 130 -20.33 -1.49 20.29
C GLU A 130 -21.03 -0.45 19.40
N VAL A 131 -21.05 -0.71 18.10
CA VAL A 131 -21.75 0.12 17.12
C VAL A 131 -22.62 -0.73 16.21
N GLU A 132 -23.77 -0.19 15.80
CA GLU A 132 -24.72 -0.89 14.94
C GLU A 132 -24.81 -0.27 13.53
N VAL A 133 -24.61 -1.11 12.51
CA VAL A 133 -24.78 -0.75 11.10
C VAL A 133 -25.68 -1.75 10.41
N ASN A 134 -26.84 -1.27 9.95
CA ASN A 134 -27.88 -2.05 9.28
C ASN A 134 -28.28 -3.35 10.01
N GLY A 135 -28.54 -3.27 11.33
CA GLY A 135 -28.92 -4.44 12.13
C GLY A 135 -27.79 -5.41 12.46
N LYS A 136 -26.53 -5.08 12.11
CA LYS A 136 -25.33 -5.82 12.54
C LYS A 136 -24.53 -5.02 13.56
N TYR A 137 -24.06 -5.72 14.59
CA TYR A 137 -23.22 -5.17 15.63
C TYR A 137 -21.74 -5.35 15.29
N PHE A 138 -20.94 -4.35 15.65
CA PHE A 138 -19.49 -4.35 15.50
C PHE A 138 -18.86 -3.88 16.80
N LEU A 139 -17.85 -4.60 17.25
CA LEU A 139 -17.10 -4.28 18.45
C LEU A 139 -15.83 -3.52 18.09
N LEU A 140 -15.63 -2.35 18.69
CA LEU A 140 -14.51 -1.45 18.44
C LEU A 140 -13.59 -1.37 19.66
N THR A 141 -12.36 -0.89 19.46
CA THR A 141 -11.53 -0.37 20.56
C THR A 141 -11.99 1.03 20.96
N ASN A 142 -11.62 1.50 22.16
CA ASN A 142 -11.85 2.89 22.57
C ASN A 142 -11.29 3.89 21.54
N PHE A 143 -10.13 3.59 20.94
CA PHE A 143 -9.54 4.41 19.88
C PHE A 143 -10.41 4.45 18.62
N GLN A 144 -10.85 3.29 18.14
CA GLN A 144 -11.75 3.21 16.99
C GLN A 144 -13.10 3.88 17.28
N LYS A 145 -13.64 3.76 18.49
CA LYS A 145 -14.87 4.44 18.91
C LYS A 145 -14.73 5.96 18.90
N ARG A 146 -13.57 6.50 19.31
CA ARG A 146 -13.27 7.94 19.18
C ARG A 146 -13.29 8.40 17.71
N ILE A 147 -12.72 7.62 16.79
CA ILE A 147 -12.81 7.91 15.35
C ILE A 147 -14.29 7.94 14.92
N TRP A 148 -15.04 6.90 15.29
CA TRP A 148 -16.46 6.76 14.95
C TRP A 148 -17.30 7.95 15.40
N ASP A 149 -17.09 8.44 16.62
CA ASP A 149 -17.84 9.55 17.22
C ASP A 149 -17.41 10.90 16.61
N SER A 150 -16.11 11.14 16.48
CA SER A 150 -15.60 12.38 15.86
C SER A 150 -16.08 12.57 14.42
N MET A 151 -16.30 11.49 13.67
CA MET A 151 -16.88 11.53 12.34
C MET A 151 -18.33 12.05 12.30
N ASP A 152 -19.05 12.15 13.42
CA ASP A 152 -20.37 12.80 13.47
C ASP A 152 -20.28 14.30 13.74
N GLU A 153 -19.24 14.76 14.44
CA GLU A 153 -19.15 16.12 14.95
C GLU A 153 -18.23 17.04 14.15
N LYS A 154 -17.17 16.48 13.55
CA LYS A 154 -16.05 17.23 13.00
C LYS A 154 -16.03 17.22 11.47
N LYS A 155 -15.74 18.38 10.89
CA LYS A 155 -15.58 18.54 9.44
C LYS A 155 -14.26 17.96 8.93
N VAL A 156 -13.14 18.17 9.63
CA VAL A 156 -11.82 17.66 9.24
C VAL A 156 -11.22 16.86 10.38
N ILE A 157 -10.79 15.64 10.09
CA ILE A 157 -10.26 14.70 11.07
C ILE A 157 -8.91 14.17 10.58
N GLY A 158 -7.89 14.28 11.42
CA GLY A 158 -6.59 13.65 11.25
C GLY A 158 -6.46 12.42 12.14
N ILE A 159 -6.17 11.27 11.54
CA ILE A 159 -6.06 9.98 12.24
C ILE A 159 -4.62 9.46 12.11
N SER A 160 -3.94 9.31 13.25
CA SER A 160 -2.57 8.78 13.29
C SER A 160 -2.47 7.61 14.27
N ALA A 161 -2.17 6.41 13.76
CA ALA A 161 -2.02 5.23 14.62
C ALA A 161 -1.18 4.12 14.00
N PRO A 162 -0.59 3.19 14.78
CA PRO A 162 0.06 2.00 14.24
C PRO A 162 -0.80 1.28 13.18
N THR A 163 -0.15 0.58 12.25
CA THR A 163 -0.82 -0.19 11.18
C THR A 163 -1.80 -1.23 11.74
N SER A 164 -1.49 -1.82 12.88
CA SER A 164 -2.34 -2.78 13.62
C SER A 164 -3.59 -2.18 14.28
N ALA A 165 -3.76 -0.85 14.34
CA ALA A 165 -4.85 -0.21 15.06
C ALA A 165 -6.24 -0.29 14.37
N GLY A 166 -6.30 -0.78 13.12
CA GLY A 166 -7.56 -0.98 12.41
C GLY A 166 -8.29 0.31 12.03
N LYS A 167 -7.54 1.33 11.58
CA LYS A 167 -8.06 2.66 11.15
C LYS A 167 -9.02 2.56 9.96
N SER A 168 -8.59 1.92 8.87
CA SER A 168 -9.38 1.86 7.63
C SER A 168 -10.72 1.15 7.86
N PHE A 169 -10.75 0.08 8.67
CA PHE A 169 -11.99 -0.64 9.02
C PHE A 169 -13.07 0.29 9.60
N VAL A 170 -12.74 1.13 10.59
CA VAL A 170 -13.74 2.01 11.23
C VAL A 170 -14.16 3.16 10.31
N ILE A 171 -13.24 3.68 9.48
CA ILE A 171 -13.54 4.68 8.45
C ILE A 171 -14.57 4.13 7.45
N LEU A 172 -14.31 2.95 6.88
CA LEU A 172 -15.21 2.28 5.93
C LEU A 172 -16.58 2.01 6.57
N LEU A 173 -16.59 1.44 7.78
CA LEU A 173 -17.83 1.12 8.49
C LEU A 173 -18.70 2.37 8.72
N LYS A 174 -18.10 3.49 9.13
CA LYS A 174 -18.81 4.75 9.36
C LYS A 174 -19.30 5.39 8.07
N ILE A 175 -18.50 5.34 7.00
CA ILE A 175 -18.92 5.80 5.68
C ILE A 175 -20.17 5.05 5.23
N ILE A 176 -20.18 3.72 5.33
CA ILE A 176 -21.35 2.91 4.99
C ILE A 176 -22.57 3.34 5.80
N LYS A 177 -22.42 3.57 7.11
CA LYS A 177 -23.51 4.08 7.96
C LYS A 177 -24.03 5.45 7.49
N LYS A 178 -23.14 6.36 7.07
CA LYS A 178 -23.53 7.69 6.55
C LYS A 178 -24.24 7.59 5.19
N LEU A 179 -23.80 6.71 4.31
CA LEU A 179 -24.44 6.45 3.01
C LEU A 179 -25.88 5.95 3.14
N MET A 180 -26.20 5.25 4.24
CA MET A 180 -27.58 4.84 4.53
C MET A 180 -28.49 6.02 4.92
N ASN A 181 -27.92 7.13 5.39
CA ASN A 181 -28.66 8.25 5.97
C ASN A 181 -28.73 9.48 5.04
N GLY A 182 -28.16 9.42 3.84
CA GLY A 182 -28.23 10.50 2.88
C GLY A 182 -27.47 10.21 1.58
N ILE A 183 -27.57 11.16 0.64
CA ILE A 183 -26.93 11.06 -0.67
C ILE A 183 -25.59 11.80 -0.64
N TYR A 184 -24.50 11.05 -0.77
CA TYR A 184 -23.14 11.56 -0.79
C TYR A 184 -22.29 10.81 -1.81
N ASP A 185 -21.37 11.53 -2.44
CA ASP A 185 -20.23 10.90 -3.10
C ASP A 185 -19.10 10.67 -2.09
N ILE A 186 -18.47 9.50 -2.16
CA ILE A 186 -17.27 9.22 -1.38
C ILE A 186 -16.09 9.27 -2.33
N VAL A 187 -15.10 10.11 -2.03
CA VAL A 187 -13.82 10.08 -2.76
C VAL A 187 -12.76 9.54 -1.82
N TYR A 188 -12.38 8.28 -2.02
CA TYR A 188 -11.37 7.58 -1.24
C TYR A 188 -10.07 7.51 -2.04
N ILE A 189 -9.08 8.32 -1.66
CA ILE A 189 -7.78 8.42 -2.29
C ILE A 189 -6.79 7.48 -1.59
N VAL A 190 -6.11 6.66 -2.38
CA VAL A 190 -5.07 5.73 -1.92
C VAL A 190 -3.81 5.82 -2.79
N PRO A 191 -2.61 5.63 -2.21
CA PRO A 191 -1.35 5.83 -2.91
C PRO A 191 -0.99 4.70 -3.88
N THR A 192 -1.64 3.55 -3.91
CA THR A 192 -1.22 2.43 -4.76
C THR A 192 -2.41 1.71 -5.39
N LEU A 193 -2.21 1.11 -6.57
CA LEU A 193 -3.20 0.24 -7.20
C LEU A 193 -3.54 -0.97 -6.31
N SER A 194 -2.58 -1.48 -5.53
CA SER A 194 -2.82 -2.57 -4.58
C SER A 194 -3.85 -2.16 -3.54
N LEU A 195 -3.64 -1.00 -2.91
CA LEU A 195 -4.54 -0.52 -1.86
C LEU A 195 -5.89 -0.11 -2.44
N LEU A 196 -5.93 0.39 -3.68
CA LEU A 196 -7.19 0.67 -4.40
C LEU A 196 -8.03 -0.59 -4.52
N ASN A 197 -7.44 -1.69 -4.99
CA ASN A 197 -8.16 -2.95 -5.10
C ASN A 197 -8.60 -3.46 -3.72
N GLN A 198 -7.72 -3.40 -2.72
CA GLN A 198 -8.05 -3.83 -1.36
C GLN A 198 -9.23 -3.06 -0.77
N VAL A 199 -9.20 -1.72 -0.83
CA VAL A 199 -10.28 -0.86 -0.30
C VAL A 199 -11.57 -1.10 -1.08
N THR A 200 -11.50 -1.29 -2.40
CA THR A 200 -12.65 -1.65 -3.24
C THR A 200 -13.28 -2.97 -2.80
N GLU A 201 -12.46 -4.00 -2.59
CA GLU A 201 -12.91 -5.31 -2.10
C GLU A 201 -13.48 -5.23 -0.68
N ASP A 202 -12.88 -4.43 0.21
CA ASP A 202 -13.36 -4.20 1.58
C ASP A 202 -14.75 -3.52 1.57
N PHE A 203 -14.97 -2.51 0.71
CA PHE A 203 -16.29 -1.90 0.52
C PHE A 203 -17.30 -2.93 0.02
N HIS A 204 -16.97 -3.67 -1.05
CA HIS A 204 -17.85 -4.70 -1.59
C HIS A 204 -18.25 -5.74 -0.53
N THR A 205 -17.27 -6.23 0.23
CA THR A 205 -17.47 -7.25 1.27
C THR A 205 -18.38 -6.72 2.38
N LEU A 206 -18.13 -5.52 2.90
CA LEU A 206 -18.93 -4.94 3.98
C LEU A 206 -20.37 -4.66 3.51
N LEU A 207 -20.53 -4.02 2.34
CA LEU A 207 -21.84 -3.69 1.77
C LEU A 207 -22.68 -4.95 1.49
N LYS A 208 -22.06 -5.99 0.90
CA LYS A 208 -22.69 -7.31 0.67
C LYS A 208 -23.09 -7.96 1.99
N SER A 209 -22.20 -7.96 2.97
CA SER A 209 -22.50 -8.55 4.29
C SER A 209 -23.71 -7.88 4.95
N MET A 210 -23.89 -6.57 4.73
CA MET A 210 -25.01 -5.79 5.26
C MET A 210 -26.22 -5.76 4.33
N LYS A 211 -26.21 -6.43 3.17
CA LYS A 211 -27.31 -6.44 2.18
C LYS A 211 -27.72 -5.04 1.70
N ILE A 212 -26.77 -4.11 1.58
CA ILE A 212 -27.00 -2.79 0.99
C ILE A 212 -26.91 -2.95 -0.53
N SER A 213 -27.77 -2.28 -1.30
CA SER A 213 -27.85 -2.49 -2.77
C SER A 213 -27.94 -1.20 -3.60
N GLN A 214 -28.10 -0.03 -2.97
CA GLN A 214 -28.22 1.26 -3.67
C GLN A 214 -26.89 2.04 -3.63
N TYR A 215 -25.86 1.49 -4.26
CA TYR A 215 -24.56 2.16 -4.41
C TYR A 215 -23.89 1.77 -5.73
N ARG A 216 -22.99 2.64 -6.18
CA ARG A 216 -22.05 2.34 -7.25
C ARG A 216 -20.64 2.50 -6.71
N ILE A 217 -19.76 1.51 -6.94
CA ILE A 217 -18.33 1.65 -6.67
C ILE A 217 -17.64 1.82 -8.02
N SER A 218 -16.82 2.86 -8.14
CA SER A 218 -16.07 3.12 -9.37
C SER A 218 -14.63 3.50 -9.05
N ASN A 219 -13.73 3.10 -9.94
CA ASN A 219 -12.33 3.46 -9.85
C ASN A 219 -11.98 4.69 -10.70
N THR A 220 -12.95 5.28 -11.40
CA THR A 220 -12.78 6.41 -12.32
C THR A 220 -13.99 7.35 -12.19
N PHE A 221 -13.77 8.66 -12.36
CA PHE A 221 -14.86 9.64 -12.36
C PHE A 221 -15.43 9.84 -13.78
N LEU A 222 -16.75 9.68 -13.94
CA LEU A 222 -17.46 9.95 -15.19
C LEU A 222 -18.42 11.15 -15.01
N PRO A 223 -18.25 12.25 -15.76
CA PRO A 223 -19.04 13.48 -15.59
C PRO A 223 -20.55 13.35 -15.90
N THR A 224 -20.97 12.27 -16.54
CA THR A 224 -22.33 12.03 -17.05
C THR A 224 -23.26 11.32 -16.07
N GLU A 225 -22.77 10.91 -14.89
CA GLU A 225 -23.57 10.24 -13.88
C GLU A 225 -24.45 11.23 -13.08
N LYS A 226 -25.54 11.70 -13.71
CA LYS A 226 -26.69 12.27 -12.96
C LYS A 226 -27.50 11.17 -12.27
N SER A 227 -26.82 10.25 -11.59
CA SER A 227 -27.48 9.20 -10.80
C SER A 227 -27.88 9.77 -9.44
N GLU A 228 -29.10 9.47 -8.98
CA GLU A 228 -29.52 9.77 -7.59
C GLU A 228 -28.85 8.82 -6.57
N ALA A 229 -28.14 7.79 -7.03
CA ALA A 229 -27.44 6.84 -6.18
C ALA A 229 -26.15 7.43 -5.57
N ASN A 230 -25.75 6.82 -4.45
CA ASN A 230 -24.46 7.06 -3.81
C ASN A 230 -23.32 6.46 -4.65
N CYS A 231 -22.34 7.28 -5.03
CA CYS A 231 -21.14 6.81 -5.73
C CYS A 231 -19.94 6.78 -4.76
N ILE A 232 -19.27 5.64 -4.68
CA ILE A 232 -18.04 5.42 -3.93
C ILE A 232 -16.91 5.36 -4.94
N TYR A 233 -16.14 6.43 -5.05
CA TYR A 233 -14.97 6.49 -5.88
C TYR A 233 -13.73 6.08 -5.10
N VAL A 234 -13.17 4.91 -5.39
CA VAL A 234 -11.89 4.46 -4.83
C VAL A 234 -10.81 4.67 -5.89
N MET A 235 -9.91 5.61 -5.67
CA MET A 235 -9.03 6.10 -6.74
C MET A 235 -7.61 6.36 -6.27
N THR A 236 -6.66 6.25 -7.19
CA THR A 236 -5.32 6.80 -6.96
C THR A 236 -5.32 8.30 -7.18
N GLN A 237 -4.32 9.00 -6.64
CA GLN A 237 -4.17 10.43 -6.84
C GLN A 237 -4.13 10.85 -8.32
N GLU A 238 -3.56 10.01 -9.20
CA GLU A 238 -3.48 10.29 -10.64
C GLU A 238 -4.86 10.27 -11.31
N LYS A 239 -5.76 9.36 -10.88
CA LYS A 239 -7.13 9.32 -11.38
C LYS A 239 -7.98 10.45 -10.81
N ALA A 240 -7.78 10.78 -9.54
CA ALA A 240 -8.47 11.89 -8.87
C ALA A 240 -8.17 13.23 -9.54
N ILE A 241 -6.88 13.56 -9.73
CA ILE A 241 -6.49 14.82 -10.35
C ILE A 241 -6.96 14.94 -11.81
N ALA A 242 -7.02 13.82 -12.53
CA ALA A 242 -7.51 13.79 -13.91
C ALA A 242 -8.97 14.21 -14.03
N ALA A 243 -9.81 13.93 -13.02
CA ALA A 243 -11.20 14.38 -12.98
C ALA A 243 -11.31 15.92 -13.01
N PHE A 244 -10.37 16.63 -12.37
CA PHE A 244 -10.29 18.09 -12.34
C PHE A 244 -9.75 18.72 -13.64
N ALA A 245 -9.49 17.93 -14.69
CA ALA A 245 -9.18 18.48 -16.01
C ALA A 245 -10.40 19.20 -16.62
N ASN A 246 -11.62 18.79 -16.27
CA ASN A 246 -12.87 19.45 -16.65
C ASN A 246 -13.37 20.30 -15.46
N GLU A 247 -12.77 21.47 -15.28
CA GLU A 247 -12.71 22.29 -14.05
C GLU A 247 -14.02 22.46 -13.26
N GLU A 248 -15.19 22.49 -13.91
CA GLU A 248 -16.45 22.83 -13.25
C GLU A 248 -17.32 21.63 -12.86
N LYS A 249 -17.14 20.46 -13.48
CA LYS A 249 -18.06 19.30 -13.31
C LYS A 249 -17.56 18.18 -12.41
N ALA A 250 -16.29 18.23 -11.99
CA ALA A 250 -15.71 17.18 -11.18
C ALA A 250 -16.36 17.17 -9.78
N PHE A 251 -16.94 16.04 -9.37
CA PHE A 251 -17.51 15.82 -8.04
C PHE A 251 -18.47 16.96 -7.60
N GLU A 252 -19.61 17.13 -8.28
CA GLU A 252 -20.58 18.20 -7.96
C GLU A 252 -21.46 17.91 -6.74
N LYS A 253 -21.69 16.63 -6.42
CA LYS A 253 -22.55 16.22 -5.28
C LYS A 253 -21.89 16.53 -3.93
N ARG A 254 -22.68 16.54 -2.86
CA ARG A 254 -22.15 16.58 -1.48
C ARG A 254 -21.20 15.40 -1.30
N MET A 255 -20.01 15.63 -0.75
CA MET A 255 -19.00 14.57 -0.71
C MET A 255 -18.29 14.41 0.63
N ILE A 256 -17.78 13.20 0.86
CA ILE A 256 -16.83 12.86 1.91
C ILE A 256 -15.50 12.51 1.23
N LEU A 257 -14.44 13.23 1.61
CA LEU A 257 -13.09 12.97 1.14
C LEU A 257 -12.32 12.14 2.18
N VAL A 258 -11.72 11.05 1.74
CA VAL A 258 -10.76 10.27 2.52
C VAL A 258 -9.43 10.27 1.79
N ALA A 259 -8.37 10.69 2.46
CA ALA A 259 -6.99 10.53 2.00
C ALA A 259 -6.27 9.59 2.97
N ASP A 260 -6.13 8.33 2.58
CA ASP A 260 -5.46 7.31 3.39
C ASP A 260 -3.98 7.21 3.01
N GLU A 261 -3.16 6.75 3.96
CA GLU A 261 -1.70 6.71 3.85
C GLU A 261 -1.07 8.08 3.48
N ILE A 262 -1.52 9.15 4.15
CA ILE A 262 -1.13 10.55 3.88
C ILE A 262 0.38 10.81 4.01
N GLN A 263 1.14 9.96 4.70
CA GLN A 263 2.60 10.05 4.80
C GLN A 263 3.32 9.99 3.45
N ASN A 264 2.68 9.49 2.40
CA ASN A 264 3.26 9.48 1.05
C ASN A 264 3.54 10.90 0.49
N ILE A 265 2.97 11.95 1.09
CA ILE A 265 3.24 13.36 0.76
C ILE A 265 4.68 13.78 1.10
N GLU A 266 5.37 13.09 2.01
CA GLU A 266 6.73 13.46 2.42
C GLU A 266 7.72 13.57 1.27
N ARG A 267 7.61 12.66 0.29
CA ARG A 267 8.54 12.55 -0.83
C ARG A 267 8.37 13.68 -1.85
N ILE A 268 7.55 14.69 -1.58
CA ILE A 268 7.49 15.92 -2.38
C ILE A 268 8.86 16.59 -2.50
N LYS A 269 9.71 16.47 -1.47
CA LYS A 269 11.08 16.99 -1.48
C LYS A 269 11.99 16.20 -2.44
N GLU A 270 11.66 14.95 -2.74
CA GLU A 270 12.44 14.10 -3.64
C GLU A 270 12.25 14.50 -5.12
N GLU A 271 13.35 14.51 -5.86
CA GLU A 271 13.37 14.96 -7.26
C GLU A 271 12.54 14.03 -8.17
N THR A 272 12.61 12.72 -7.92
CA THR A 272 12.06 11.67 -8.77
C THR A 272 10.63 11.25 -8.41
N ASP A 273 10.11 11.61 -7.23
CA ASP A 273 8.79 11.16 -6.80
C ASP A 273 7.68 12.12 -7.26
N GLU A 274 7.16 11.85 -8.46
CA GLU A 274 5.97 12.56 -8.99
C GLU A 274 4.71 12.27 -8.17
N ARG A 275 4.59 11.09 -7.58
CA ARG A 275 3.33 10.61 -7.00
C ARG A 275 2.99 11.37 -5.73
N ALA A 276 4.00 11.66 -4.92
CA ALA A 276 3.85 12.53 -3.74
C ALA A 276 3.34 13.93 -4.12
N LYS A 277 3.88 14.50 -5.22
CA LYS A 277 3.47 15.82 -5.74
C LYS A 277 2.03 15.80 -6.26
N ILE A 278 1.67 14.75 -7.01
CA ILE A 278 0.30 14.55 -7.51
C ILE A 278 -0.70 14.42 -6.35
N LEU A 279 -0.35 13.67 -5.30
CA LEU A 279 -1.20 13.53 -4.12
C LEU A 279 -1.47 14.88 -3.45
N PHE A 280 -0.42 15.67 -3.20
CA PHE A 280 -0.57 17.00 -2.61
C PHE A 280 -1.40 17.94 -3.49
N ASP A 281 -1.12 18.01 -4.80
CA ASP A 281 -1.90 18.80 -5.75
C ASP A 281 -3.39 18.39 -5.76
N THR A 282 -3.66 17.09 -5.64
CA THR A 282 -5.02 16.56 -5.57
C THR A 282 -5.76 17.07 -4.34
N LEU A 283 -5.13 17.01 -3.17
CA LEU A 283 -5.75 17.53 -1.93
C LEU A 283 -5.95 19.05 -1.98
N MET A 284 -5.04 19.77 -2.63
CA MET A 284 -5.20 21.20 -2.89
C MET A 284 -6.41 21.50 -3.79
N GLU A 285 -6.71 20.67 -4.79
CA GLU A 285 -7.94 20.86 -5.58
C GLU A 285 -9.20 20.68 -4.72
N PHE A 286 -9.21 19.68 -3.84
CA PHE A 286 -10.33 19.47 -2.91
C PHE A 286 -10.47 20.57 -1.85
N ARG A 287 -9.38 21.23 -1.42
CA ARG A 287 -9.43 22.40 -0.53
C ARG A 287 -10.40 23.47 -1.02
N TYR A 288 -10.47 23.68 -2.34
CA TYR A 288 -11.30 24.74 -2.93
C TYR A 288 -12.72 24.28 -3.30
N LYS A 289 -13.11 23.03 -2.99
CA LYS A 289 -14.46 22.51 -3.22
C LYS A 289 -15.35 22.79 -2.00
N ASN A 290 -16.39 23.61 -2.22
CA ASN A 290 -17.31 24.01 -1.15
C ASN A 290 -18.31 22.92 -0.72
N ASN A 291 -18.48 21.89 -1.55
CA ASN A 291 -19.40 20.76 -1.37
C ASN A 291 -18.75 19.57 -0.62
N VAL A 292 -17.52 19.71 -0.12
CA VAL A 292 -16.88 18.74 0.78
C VAL A 292 -17.43 18.93 2.19
N GLU A 293 -18.27 17.98 2.63
CA GLU A 293 -18.95 17.98 3.93
C GLU A 293 -18.02 17.46 5.04
N GLN A 294 -17.15 16.50 4.69
CA GLN A 294 -16.22 15.89 5.63
C GLN A 294 -14.91 15.51 4.93
N ILE A 295 -13.79 15.71 5.63
CA ILE A 295 -12.43 15.39 5.20
C ILE A 295 -11.78 14.52 6.25
N ILE A 296 -11.22 13.39 5.82
CA ILE A 296 -10.50 12.45 6.68
C ILE A 296 -9.11 12.28 6.08
N ILE A 297 -8.08 12.57 6.87
CA ILE A 297 -6.70 12.23 6.54
C ILE A 297 -6.22 11.16 7.52
N SER A 298 -5.59 10.11 7.00
CA SER A 298 -5.16 8.95 7.79
C SER A 298 -3.74 8.55 7.42
N GLY A 299 -2.95 8.17 8.41
CA GLY A 299 -1.64 7.55 8.20
C GLY A 299 -1.09 6.94 9.49
N PRO A 300 0.05 6.23 9.44
CA PRO A 300 0.68 5.69 10.63
C PRO A 300 1.67 6.66 11.26
N ARG A 301 1.59 6.88 12.58
CA ARG A 301 2.66 7.52 13.37
C ARG A 301 3.15 8.88 12.83
N ILE A 302 2.21 9.66 12.33
CA ILE A 302 2.42 11.04 11.91
C ILE A 302 2.31 11.95 13.12
N GLU A 303 3.27 12.86 13.26
CA GLU A 303 3.23 13.95 14.23
C GLU A 303 2.44 15.13 13.68
N ASP A 304 1.74 15.85 14.57
CA ASP A 304 1.03 17.09 14.23
C ASP A 304 0.09 16.95 13.01
N ILE A 305 -0.64 15.83 12.94
CA ILE A 305 -1.55 15.55 11.81
C ILE A 305 -2.67 16.60 11.71
N ASP A 306 -3.02 17.24 12.82
CA ASP A 306 -3.91 18.40 12.88
C ASP A 306 -3.32 19.62 12.16
N LYS A 307 -2.05 19.94 12.40
CA LYS A 307 -1.36 21.05 11.72
C LYS A 307 -1.22 20.77 10.24
N LEU A 308 -0.93 19.52 9.85
CA LEU A 308 -0.89 19.11 8.46
C LEU A 308 -2.26 19.33 7.79
N GLY A 309 -3.34 18.79 8.38
CA GLY A 309 -4.69 18.95 7.87
C GLY A 309 -5.10 20.42 7.75
N LYS A 310 -4.78 21.23 8.76
CA LYS A 310 -5.01 22.67 8.75
C LYS A 310 -4.21 23.40 7.67
N SER A 311 -2.96 23.01 7.43
CA SER A 311 -2.13 23.60 6.37
C SER A 311 -2.67 23.29 4.97
N ILE A 312 -3.14 22.05 4.76
CA ILE A 312 -3.65 21.58 3.49
C ILE A 312 -5.02 22.19 3.20
N PHE A 313 -5.97 22.08 4.13
CA PHE A 313 -7.37 22.43 3.88
C PHE A 313 -7.76 23.81 4.39
N GLY A 314 -6.92 24.47 5.19
CA GLY A 314 -7.21 25.78 5.79
C GLY A 314 -8.30 25.75 6.86
N ILE A 315 -8.64 24.57 7.40
CA ILE A 315 -9.70 24.35 8.40
C ILE A 315 -9.09 23.66 9.62
N GLU A 316 -9.52 24.03 10.82
CA GLU A 316 -9.14 23.32 12.06
C GLU A 316 -9.41 21.82 11.93
N THR A 317 -8.42 21.01 12.27
CA THR A 317 -8.45 19.56 12.11
C THR A 317 -8.42 18.92 13.49
N GLU A 318 -9.32 17.97 13.74
CA GLU A 318 -9.31 17.20 14.98
C GLU A 318 -8.18 16.17 14.95
N ASP A 319 -7.34 16.15 15.99
CA ASP A 319 -6.29 15.13 16.17
C ASP A 319 -6.84 13.89 16.88
N ILE A 320 -6.88 12.77 16.17
CA ILE A 320 -7.17 11.45 16.73
C ILE A 320 -5.96 10.54 16.57
N SER A 321 -5.01 10.71 17.50
CA SER A 321 -3.77 9.95 17.53
C SER A 321 -3.70 8.90 18.66
N THR A 322 -3.03 7.78 18.39
CA THR A 322 -2.58 6.80 19.40
C THR A 322 -1.27 6.16 18.95
N ASP A 323 -0.38 5.83 19.86
CA ASP A 323 0.81 4.98 19.59
C ASP A 323 0.61 3.54 20.07
N ILE A 324 -0.49 3.27 20.79
CA ILE A 324 -0.77 1.96 21.38
C ILE A 324 -1.09 0.98 20.25
N SER A 325 -0.31 -0.10 20.18
CA SER A 325 -0.61 -1.24 19.32
C SER A 325 -1.44 -2.28 20.09
N PRO A 326 -2.57 -2.77 19.53
CA PRO A 326 -3.32 -3.90 20.11
C PRO A 326 -2.53 -5.21 20.16
N VAL A 327 -1.44 -5.30 19.39
CA VAL A 327 -0.53 -6.44 19.27
C VAL A 327 0.83 -6.04 19.82
N LEU A 328 1.37 -6.82 20.76
CA LEU A 328 2.71 -6.60 21.31
C LEU A 328 3.77 -6.89 20.22
N ASN A 329 4.60 -5.91 19.90
CA ASN A 329 5.73 -6.09 18.98
C ASN A 329 7.02 -6.29 19.77
N LEU A 330 7.65 -7.46 19.60
CA LEU A 330 8.98 -7.76 20.13
C LEU A 330 9.99 -7.82 18.99
N THR A 331 11.15 -7.19 19.18
CA THR A 331 12.23 -7.26 18.20
C THR A 331 13.42 -7.98 18.80
N TYR A 332 14.05 -8.85 18.03
CA TYR A 332 15.28 -9.53 18.39
C TYR A 332 16.35 -9.22 17.35
N SER A 333 17.59 -9.11 17.79
CA SER A 333 18.72 -8.91 16.89
C SER A 333 19.89 -9.80 17.24
N ILE A 334 20.77 -9.97 16.25
CA ILE A 334 22.09 -10.53 16.44
C ILE A 334 23.08 -9.40 16.25
N CYS A 335 23.95 -9.20 17.23
CA CYS A 335 25.07 -8.27 17.12
C CYS A 335 26.39 -8.99 17.33
N LYS A 336 27.46 -8.42 16.78
CA LYS A 336 28.83 -8.88 17.01
C LYS A 336 29.60 -7.84 17.81
N ILE A 337 30.13 -8.25 18.97
CA ILE A 337 31.02 -7.43 19.80
C ILE A 337 32.34 -8.18 19.88
N ASP A 338 33.41 -7.55 19.41
CA ASP A 338 34.72 -8.15 19.17
C ASP A 338 34.64 -9.41 18.28
N LYS A 339 34.90 -10.59 18.86
CA LYS A 339 34.88 -11.89 18.16
C LYS A 339 33.66 -12.75 18.52
N LYS A 340 32.76 -12.25 19.37
CA LYS A 340 31.61 -12.99 19.90
C LYS A 340 30.31 -12.43 19.37
N TYR A 341 29.32 -13.31 19.20
CA TYR A 341 27.97 -12.92 18.82
C TYR A 341 27.07 -12.88 20.05
N TYR A 342 26.13 -11.95 20.05
CA TYR A 342 25.17 -11.75 21.13
C TYR A 342 23.77 -11.71 20.55
N PHE A 343 22.82 -12.25 21.30
CA PHE A 343 21.40 -12.20 20.99
C PHE A 343 20.75 -11.14 21.89
N LYS A 344 20.05 -10.19 21.27
CA LYS A 344 19.36 -9.11 21.97
C LYS A 344 17.85 -9.19 21.79
N GLN A 345 17.09 -8.77 22.81
CA GLN A 345 15.65 -8.57 22.75
C GLN A 345 15.30 -7.15 23.18
N TYR A 346 14.49 -6.50 22.35
CA TYR A 346 13.99 -5.15 22.50
C TYR A 346 12.48 -5.18 22.75
N CYS A 347 12.06 -4.34 23.69
CA CYS A 347 10.66 -4.14 24.06
C CYS A 347 10.46 -2.65 24.34
N MET A 348 9.38 -2.05 23.83
CA MET A 348 9.09 -0.61 24.01
C MET A 348 9.04 -0.19 25.49
N LEU A 349 8.70 -1.11 26.39
CA LEU A 349 8.58 -0.85 27.83
C LEU A 349 9.88 -1.05 28.61
N ASN A 350 10.98 -1.41 27.95
CA ASN A 350 12.29 -1.59 28.57
C ASN A 350 13.37 -0.90 27.74
N SER A 351 13.94 0.19 28.28
CA SER A 351 14.97 0.99 27.61
C SER A 351 16.31 0.26 27.45
N ASN A 352 16.57 -0.76 28.25
CA ASN A 352 17.79 -1.57 28.15
C ASN A 352 17.46 -2.95 27.57
N PRO A 353 17.86 -3.24 26.32
CA PRO A 353 17.59 -4.53 25.72
C PRO A 353 18.29 -5.64 26.50
N LYS A 354 17.60 -6.77 26.69
CA LYS A 354 18.23 -7.97 27.25
C LYS A 354 19.23 -8.48 26.24
N CYS A 355 20.47 -8.73 26.67
CA CYS A 355 21.58 -9.13 25.81
C CYS A 355 22.33 -10.30 26.44
N GLU A 356 22.56 -11.38 25.70
CA GLU A 356 23.34 -12.53 26.15
C GLU A 356 24.20 -13.10 25.02
N GLU A 357 25.37 -13.65 25.38
CA GLU A 357 26.30 -14.24 24.43
C GLU A 357 25.69 -15.50 23.80
N ILE A 358 25.81 -15.61 22.46
CA ILE A 358 25.37 -16.79 21.71
C ILE A 358 26.41 -17.90 21.90
N THR A 359 25.99 -18.99 22.54
CA THR A 359 26.86 -20.15 22.83
C THR A 359 27.20 -20.97 21.58
N ASN A 360 26.24 -21.10 20.67
CA ASN A 360 26.41 -21.83 19.41
C ASN A 360 26.53 -20.83 18.25
N SER A 361 27.70 -20.21 18.10
CA SER A 361 27.92 -19.19 17.06
C SER A 361 28.26 -19.74 15.68
N ASP A 362 28.60 -21.04 15.59
CA ASP A 362 29.02 -21.69 14.34
C ASP A 362 27.91 -21.72 13.28
N ILE A 363 26.65 -21.61 13.68
CA ILE A 363 25.51 -21.55 12.76
C ILE A 363 25.33 -20.19 12.08
N ILE A 364 25.99 -19.13 12.58
CA ILE A 364 25.83 -17.76 12.07
C ILE A 364 26.77 -17.55 10.88
N TYR A 365 26.19 -17.46 9.68
CA TYR A 365 26.93 -17.19 8.46
C TYR A 365 26.46 -15.92 7.74
N GLY A 366 27.39 -15.25 7.06
CA GLY A 366 27.07 -14.06 6.26
C GLY A 366 26.88 -12.76 7.05
N TYR A 367 27.06 -12.78 8.37
CA TYR A 367 27.07 -11.59 9.22
C TYR A 367 28.15 -10.59 8.79
N GLY A 368 27.80 -9.31 8.69
CA GLY A 368 28.65 -8.22 8.20
C GLY A 368 28.94 -8.28 6.70
N LYS A 369 28.43 -9.28 5.97
CA LYS A 369 28.61 -9.40 4.52
C LYS A 369 27.43 -8.76 3.79
N LYS A 370 27.70 -8.08 2.68
CA LYS A 370 26.67 -7.44 1.85
C LYS A 370 25.96 -8.41 0.90
N LEU A 371 26.62 -9.49 0.51
CA LEU A 371 26.10 -10.44 -0.48
C LEU A 371 25.18 -11.50 0.15
N TYR A 372 24.08 -11.80 -0.54
CA TYR A 372 23.18 -12.93 -0.28
C TYR A 372 23.74 -14.19 -0.96
N ASN A 373 24.86 -14.69 -0.43
CA ASN A 373 25.51 -15.90 -0.93
C ASN A 373 24.86 -17.17 -0.35
N LEU A 374 25.25 -18.34 -0.88
CA LEU A 374 24.71 -19.64 -0.45
C LEU A 374 24.83 -19.83 1.08
N GLN A 375 25.99 -19.51 1.66
CA GLN A 375 26.20 -19.61 3.12
C GLN A 375 25.18 -18.82 3.95
N TYR A 376 24.83 -17.60 3.52
CA TYR A 376 23.79 -16.82 4.19
C TYR A 376 22.40 -17.45 4.00
N LEU A 377 22.13 -17.99 2.81
CA LEU A 377 20.84 -18.63 2.53
C LEU A 377 20.68 -19.95 3.31
N ASP A 378 21.76 -20.72 3.50
CA ASP A 378 21.81 -21.89 4.40
C ASP A 378 21.43 -21.47 5.83
N TYR A 379 22.05 -20.39 6.33
CA TYR A 379 21.76 -19.84 7.65
C TYR A 379 20.30 -19.35 7.78
N LEU A 380 19.79 -18.64 6.77
CA LEU A 380 18.40 -18.20 6.74
C LEU A 380 17.43 -19.37 6.73
N SER A 381 17.70 -20.43 5.94
CA SER A 381 16.88 -21.64 5.92
C SER A 381 16.86 -22.32 7.29
N TYR A 382 18.04 -22.51 7.90
CA TYR A 382 18.17 -23.05 9.25
C TYR A 382 17.34 -22.24 10.26
N PHE A 383 17.46 -20.92 10.24
CA PHE A 383 16.72 -20.03 11.14
C PHE A 383 15.20 -20.17 10.99
N LEU A 384 14.70 -20.20 9.75
CA LEU A 384 13.27 -20.34 9.45
C LEU A 384 12.73 -21.73 9.83
N GLU A 385 13.52 -22.79 9.69
CA GLU A 385 13.12 -24.15 10.09
C GLU A 385 13.00 -24.33 11.60
N HIS A 386 13.73 -23.52 12.37
CA HIS A 386 13.74 -23.59 13.83
C HIS A 386 12.73 -22.64 14.47
N ILE A 387 12.70 -21.38 14.02
CA ILE A 387 11.79 -20.36 14.58
C ILE A 387 10.45 -20.33 13.85
N GLY A 388 10.46 -20.42 12.51
CA GLY A 388 9.31 -20.10 11.67
C GLY A 388 8.48 -21.28 11.16
N LYS A 389 8.83 -22.53 11.47
CA LYS A 389 8.29 -23.73 10.77
C LYS A 389 6.76 -23.81 10.71
N ASN A 390 6.08 -23.49 11.80
CA ASN A 390 4.61 -23.57 11.91
C ASN A 390 3.94 -22.19 11.91
N GLU A 391 4.71 -21.16 11.56
CA GLU A 391 4.29 -19.77 11.57
C GLU A 391 4.32 -19.22 10.14
N GLN A 392 3.66 -18.09 9.91
CA GLN A 392 3.81 -17.35 8.66
C GLN A 392 4.93 -16.32 8.87
N ASN A 393 5.89 -16.34 7.96
CA ASN A 393 7.10 -15.55 8.01
C ASN A 393 7.16 -14.64 6.79
N ILE A 394 7.33 -13.34 7.03
CA ILE A 394 7.70 -12.36 6.02
C ILE A 394 9.22 -12.20 6.06
N ILE A 395 9.89 -12.52 4.97
CA ILE A 395 11.33 -12.37 4.81
C ILE A 395 11.61 -11.17 3.92
N PHE A 396 12.28 -10.17 4.47
CA PHE A 396 12.62 -8.97 3.74
C PHE A 396 13.78 -9.19 2.77
N ALA A 397 13.63 -8.70 1.54
CA ALA A 397 14.64 -8.70 0.51
C ALA A 397 14.79 -7.30 -0.12
N PRO A 398 16.02 -6.89 -0.46
CA PRO A 398 16.30 -5.54 -0.94
C PRO A 398 15.67 -5.25 -2.31
N THR A 399 15.58 -6.25 -3.18
CA THR A 399 15.10 -6.09 -4.56
C THR A 399 14.23 -7.27 -4.97
N ALA A 400 13.35 -7.06 -5.97
CA ALA A 400 12.49 -8.12 -6.51
C ALA A 400 13.29 -9.33 -7.03
N PRO A 401 14.40 -9.17 -7.79
CA PRO A 401 15.27 -10.28 -8.16
C PRO A 401 15.86 -11.03 -6.97
N THR A 402 16.26 -10.32 -5.90
CA THR A 402 16.76 -10.97 -4.68
C THR A 402 15.66 -11.76 -3.99
N ALA A 403 14.46 -11.19 -3.89
CA ALA A 403 13.29 -11.86 -3.29
C ALA A 403 12.99 -13.19 -4.00
N ARG A 404 12.96 -13.17 -5.33
CA ARG A 404 12.79 -14.35 -6.18
C ARG A 404 13.87 -15.41 -5.91
N LYS A 405 15.14 -15.02 -5.90
CA LYS A 405 16.28 -15.94 -5.67
C LYS A 405 16.28 -16.55 -4.27
N ILE A 406 15.94 -15.77 -3.24
CA ILE A 406 15.80 -16.29 -1.88
C ILE A 406 14.63 -17.29 -1.83
N ALA A 407 13.47 -16.95 -2.40
CA ALA A 407 12.32 -17.86 -2.40
C ALA A 407 12.60 -19.17 -3.14
N ASP A 408 13.26 -19.09 -4.30
CA ASP A 408 13.71 -20.25 -5.07
C ASP A 408 14.62 -21.15 -4.22
N TYR A 409 15.62 -20.57 -3.59
CA TYR A 409 16.52 -21.31 -2.70
C TYR A 409 15.80 -21.93 -1.49
N LEU A 410 14.97 -21.16 -0.79
CA LEU A 410 14.22 -21.63 0.39
C LEU A 410 13.16 -22.70 0.07
N SER A 411 12.84 -22.91 -1.21
CA SER A 411 11.94 -23.97 -1.66
C SER A 411 12.64 -25.30 -1.95
N GLN A 412 13.97 -25.29 -2.09
CA GLN A 412 14.74 -26.49 -2.39
C GLN A 412 14.69 -27.49 -1.22
N ASN A 413 14.69 -28.78 -1.54
CA ASN A 413 14.73 -29.90 -0.58
C ASN A 413 13.58 -29.92 0.45
N LYS A 414 12.42 -29.35 0.11
CA LYS A 414 11.19 -29.42 0.92
C LYS A 414 10.16 -30.30 0.23
N GLU A 415 9.36 -30.98 1.03
CA GLU A 415 8.22 -31.76 0.52
C GLU A 415 7.17 -30.82 -0.09
N ASP A 416 6.67 -31.19 -1.27
CA ASP A 416 5.61 -30.45 -1.93
C ASP A 416 4.28 -30.64 -1.18
N LYS A 417 3.61 -29.53 -0.90
CA LYS A 417 2.24 -29.50 -0.41
C LYS A 417 1.29 -29.71 -1.56
N GLU A 418 0.53 -30.81 -1.53
CA GLU A 418 -0.53 -31.10 -2.50
C GLU A 418 -1.54 -29.95 -2.64
N SER A 419 -1.75 -29.16 -1.59
CA SER A 419 -2.70 -28.03 -1.55
C SER A 419 -2.45 -26.90 -2.56
N ASN A 420 -1.28 -26.85 -3.20
CA ASN A 420 -0.89 -25.78 -4.12
C ASN A 420 -0.86 -26.20 -5.61
N THR A 421 -1.12 -27.47 -5.92
CA THR A 421 -1.01 -28.00 -7.30
C THR A 421 -1.89 -27.24 -8.29
N ASP A 422 -3.15 -26.95 -7.94
CA ASP A 422 -4.07 -26.23 -8.81
C ASP A 422 -3.63 -24.78 -9.06
N LEU A 423 -3.02 -24.13 -8.06
CA LEU A 423 -2.51 -22.76 -8.19
C LEU A 423 -1.29 -22.72 -9.10
N ILE A 424 -0.40 -23.71 -8.94
CA ILE A 424 0.76 -23.86 -9.82
C ILE A 424 0.29 -24.05 -11.27
N GLN A 425 -0.70 -24.91 -11.50
CA GLN A 425 -1.25 -25.12 -12.83
C GLN A 425 -1.86 -23.83 -13.41
N TYR A 426 -2.65 -23.11 -12.62
CA TYR A 426 -3.19 -21.80 -13.01
C TYR A 426 -2.09 -20.80 -13.44
N TYR A 427 -0.94 -20.77 -12.77
CA TYR A 427 0.19 -19.90 -13.16
C TYR A 427 0.93 -20.36 -14.42
N LYS A 428 1.01 -21.67 -14.67
CA LYS A 428 1.54 -22.19 -15.94
C LYS A 428 0.67 -21.75 -17.11
N ASP A 429 -0.64 -21.87 -16.94
CA ASP A 429 -1.64 -21.60 -17.99
C ASP A 429 -1.82 -20.10 -18.26
N THR A 430 -1.66 -19.25 -17.24
CA THR A 430 -1.85 -17.79 -17.38
C THR A 430 -0.56 -16.97 -17.54
N ILE A 431 0.60 -17.56 -17.24
CA ILE A 431 1.91 -16.88 -17.37
C ILE A 431 2.87 -17.72 -18.18
N HIS A 432 3.48 -18.73 -17.56
CA HIS A 432 4.51 -19.56 -18.19
C HIS A 432 4.93 -20.70 -17.25
N GLU A 433 5.30 -21.85 -17.80
CA GLU A 433 5.77 -23.00 -17.02
C GLU A 433 7.01 -22.71 -16.15
N LYS A 434 7.93 -21.89 -16.66
CA LYS A 434 9.17 -21.48 -15.98
C LYS A 434 9.01 -20.30 -15.02
N TYR A 435 7.79 -19.81 -14.81
CA TYR A 435 7.56 -18.75 -13.84
C TYR A 435 8.00 -19.22 -12.44
N THR A 436 8.77 -18.41 -11.71
CA THR A 436 9.46 -18.92 -10.51
C THR A 436 8.47 -19.34 -9.41
N LEU A 437 7.31 -18.69 -9.29
CA LEU A 437 6.27 -19.13 -8.36
C LEU A 437 5.77 -20.57 -8.64
N CYS A 438 5.79 -21.03 -9.89
CA CYS A 438 5.44 -22.42 -10.22
C CYS A 438 6.39 -23.43 -9.55
N LYS A 439 7.63 -23.03 -9.27
CA LYS A 439 8.64 -23.87 -8.60
C LYS A 439 8.58 -23.77 -7.07
N THR A 440 8.31 -22.58 -6.55
CA THR A 440 8.40 -22.33 -5.09
C THR A 440 7.13 -22.68 -4.32
N LEU A 441 5.96 -22.55 -4.96
CA LEU A 441 4.68 -22.72 -4.28
C LEU A 441 4.49 -24.13 -3.71
N GLY A 442 5.08 -25.16 -4.34
CA GLY A 442 5.02 -26.54 -3.87
C GLY A 442 5.47 -26.64 -2.40
N SER A 443 6.59 -26.03 -2.04
CA SER A 443 7.12 -26.07 -0.67
C SER A 443 6.38 -25.15 0.33
N GLY A 444 5.31 -24.46 -0.08
CA GLY A 444 4.68 -23.40 0.72
C GLY A 444 5.55 -22.14 0.86
N THR A 445 6.43 -21.87 -0.11
CA THR A 445 7.27 -20.66 -0.19
C THR A 445 6.85 -19.81 -1.39
N ALA A 446 6.78 -18.49 -1.23
CA ALA A 446 6.48 -17.57 -2.31
C ALA A 446 7.32 -16.30 -2.21
N TYR A 447 7.42 -15.57 -3.32
CA TYR A 447 7.90 -14.19 -3.30
C TYR A 447 6.76 -13.22 -3.64
N HIS A 448 6.83 -12.02 -3.05
CA HIS A 448 5.82 -10.98 -3.24
C HIS A 448 6.47 -9.61 -3.47
N HIS A 449 6.06 -8.92 -4.53
CA HIS A 449 6.46 -7.54 -4.78
C HIS A 449 5.39 -6.77 -5.57
N GLY A 450 5.42 -5.44 -5.51
CA GLY A 450 4.42 -4.56 -6.13
C GLY A 450 4.31 -4.65 -7.66
N LYS A 451 5.22 -5.37 -8.32
CA LYS A 451 5.24 -5.63 -9.76
C LYS A 451 4.72 -7.02 -10.17
N LEU A 452 4.06 -7.75 -9.26
CA LEU A 452 3.38 -8.99 -9.64
C LEU A 452 2.13 -8.66 -10.49
N PRO A 453 1.77 -9.46 -11.51
CA PRO A 453 0.47 -9.36 -12.19
C PRO A 453 -0.68 -9.40 -11.19
N MET A 454 -1.75 -8.65 -11.47
CA MET A 454 -2.88 -8.49 -10.53
C MET A 454 -3.57 -9.83 -10.23
N HIS A 455 -3.76 -10.68 -11.24
CA HIS A 455 -4.38 -12.01 -11.06
C HIS A 455 -3.50 -12.92 -10.18
N VAL A 456 -2.18 -12.91 -10.38
CA VAL A 456 -1.21 -13.63 -9.54
C VAL A 456 -1.21 -13.11 -8.11
N ARG A 457 -1.20 -11.78 -7.96
CA ARG A 457 -1.20 -11.14 -6.65
C ARG A 457 -2.39 -11.66 -5.86
N ARG A 458 -3.61 -11.47 -6.37
CA ARG A 458 -4.85 -11.83 -5.68
C ARG A 458 -4.96 -13.32 -5.31
N THR A 459 -4.61 -14.24 -6.24
CA THR A 459 -4.58 -15.67 -5.91
C THR A 459 -3.52 -16.01 -4.87
N LEU A 460 -2.34 -15.35 -4.93
CA LEU A 460 -1.27 -15.55 -3.96
C LEU A 460 -1.67 -15.02 -2.57
N GLU A 461 -2.33 -13.85 -2.49
CA GLU A 461 -2.83 -13.29 -1.23
C GLU A 461 -3.86 -14.22 -0.60
N LYS A 462 -4.81 -14.74 -1.40
CA LYS A 462 -5.77 -15.76 -0.96
C LYS A 462 -5.06 -16.99 -0.39
N ALA A 463 -4.07 -17.54 -1.11
CA ALA A 463 -3.31 -18.70 -0.65
C ALA A 463 -2.52 -18.42 0.65
N ILE A 464 -2.02 -17.20 0.84
CA ILE A 464 -1.37 -16.77 2.08
C ILE A 464 -2.39 -16.70 3.24
N VAL A 465 -3.56 -16.09 3.02
CA VAL A 465 -4.62 -15.99 4.04
C VAL A 465 -5.15 -17.37 4.44
N GLU A 466 -5.25 -18.29 3.49
CA GLU A 466 -5.60 -19.71 3.70
C GLU A 466 -4.48 -20.55 4.34
N LYS A 467 -3.34 -19.93 4.70
CA LYS A 467 -2.15 -20.58 5.29
C LYS A 467 -1.54 -21.69 4.42
N LYS A 468 -1.79 -21.68 3.11
CA LYS A 468 -1.10 -22.58 2.16
C LYS A 468 0.38 -22.20 2.01
N ILE A 469 0.69 -20.92 2.23
CA ILE A 469 2.05 -20.35 2.19
C ILE A 469 2.51 -19.96 3.60
N ASN A 470 3.71 -20.43 3.97
CA ASN A 470 4.35 -20.12 5.25
C ASN A 470 5.48 -19.10 5.11
N ASN A 471 6.27 -19.16 4.04
CA ASN A 471 7.41 -18.27 3.85
C ASN A 471 7.16 -17.33 2.68
N ILE A 472 7.13 -16.03 2.95
CA ILE A 472 6.83 -14.99 1.97
C ILE A 472 8.03 -14.06 1.89
N VAL A 473 8.77 -14.12 0.79
CA VAL A 473 9.93 -13.23 0.59
C VAL A 473 9.48 -11.97 -0.15
N CYS A 474 9.65 -10.79 0.43
CA CYS A 474 9.12 -9.56 -0.16
C CYS A 474 10.07 -8.37 -0.12
N THR A 475 9.80 -7.39 -0.98
CA THR A 475 10.41 -6.05 -0.89
C THR A 475 9.57 -5.10 -0.04
N THR A 476 9.99 -3.84 0.08
CA THR A 476 9.26 -2.77 0.79
C THR A 476 7.84 -2.55 0.29
N THR A 477 7.50 -2.99 -0.93
CA THR A 477 6.15 -2.81 -1.49
C THR A 477 5.04 -3.51 -0.69
N LEU A 478 5.33 -4.60 0.03
CA LEU A 478 4.35 -5.22 0.94
C LEU A 478 4.02 -4.29 2.13
N MET A 479 4.91 -3.33 2.43
CA MET A 479 4.73 -2.39 3.54
C MET A 479 3.68 -1.32 3.27
N GLN A 480 3.30 -1.09 2.00
CA GLN A 480 2.50 0.07 1.57
C GLN A 480 1.03 -0.24 1.19
N GLY A 481 0.45 -1.36 1.63
CA GLY A 481 -1.00 -1.55 1.50
C GLY A 481 -1.48 -2.92 1.04
N VAL A 482 -0.97 -3.99 1.65
CA VAL A 482 -1.65 -5.29 1.62
C VAL A 482 -1.84 -5.78 3.06
N ASN A 483 -3.06 -6.17 3.42
CA ASN A 483 -3.38 -6.72 4.74
C ASN A 483 -2.96 -8.19 4.85
N MET A 484 -1.65 -8.46 4.84
CA MET A 484 -1.08 -9.79 5.16
C MET A 484 -0.33 -9.73 6.48
N PRO A 485 -1.02 -9.82 7.63
CA PRO A 485 -0.31 -9.89 8.89
C PRO A 485 0.33 -11.28 9.05
N ALA A 486 1.60 -11.31 9.40
CA ALA A 486 2.40 -12.53 9.60
C ALA A 486 2.92 -12.56 11.02
N GLN A 487 3.11 -13.75 11.61
CA GLN A 487 3.60 -13.82 13.00
C GLN A 487 5.04 -13.31 13.12
N ASN A 488 5.87 -13.57 12.10
CA ASN A 488 7.28 -13.22 12.10
C ASN A 488 7.67 -12.35 10.91
N ILE A 489 8.55 -11.39 11.17
CA ILE A 489 9.26 -10.62 10.16
C ILE A 489 10.75 -10.91 10.33
N VAL A 490 11.44 -11.23 9.24
CA VAL A 490 12.88 -11.52 9.23
C VAL A 490 13.58 -10.55 8.29
N ILE A 491 14.55 -9.81 8.82
CA ILE A 491 15.27 -8.76 8.13
C ILE A 491 16.76 -9.00 8.32
N ARG A 492 17.53 -8.93 7.23
CA ARG A 492 18.98 -9.01 7.32
C ARG A 492 19.59 -7.67 7.72
N ASN A 493 19.36 -6.66 6.89
CA ASN A 493 19.98 -5.33 6.94
C ASN A 493 19.05 -4.26 6.33
N PRO A 494 19.32 -2.95 6.48
CA PRO A 494 18.41 -1.90 6.02
C PRO A 494 18.51 -1.61 4.52
N HIS A 495 19.53 -2.11 3.83
CA HIS A 495 19.85 -1.66 2.49
C HIS A 495 18.78 -2.10 1.47
N LEU A 496 18.30 -1.18 0.62
CA LEU A 496 17.41 -1.48 -0.51
C LEU A 496 18.18 -1.77 -1.80
N TYR A 497 19.45 -2.14 -1.66
CA TYR A 497 20.38 -2.34 -2.76
C TYR A 497 21.35 -3.49 -2.46
N LEU A 498 21.93 -4.04 -3.53
CA LEU A 498 23.02 -5.01 -3.43
C LEU A 498 24.41 -4.36 -3.54
N LYS A 499 24.49 -3.23 -4.25
CA LYS A 499 25.72 -2.44 -4.42
C LYS A 499 25.39 -0.96 -4.21
N LYS A 500 26.13 -0.28 -3.32
CA LYS A 500 25.93 1.15 -3.03
C LYS A 500 26.20 1.94 -4.32
N THR A 501 25.27 2.83 -4.64
CA THR A 501 25.35 3.84 -5.68
C THR A 501 25.01 5.18 -5.04
N ASP A 502 25.27 6.30 -5.71
CA ASP A 502 24.99 7.63 -5.15
C ASP A 502 23.49 7.88 -4.88
N SER A 503 22.60 7.02 -5.42
CA SER A 503 21.14 7.05 -5.24
C SER A 503 20.60 5.82 -4.50
N ALA A 504 21.47 5.07 -3.83
CA ALA A 504 21.10 3.84 -3.17
C ALA A 504 20.32 4.10 -1.88
N ALA A 505 19.03 3.79 -1.89
CA ALA A 505 18.13 3.99 -0.77
C ALA A 505 18.31 2.91 0.33
N GLU A 506 18.05 3.29 1.55
CA GLU A 506 17.99 2.40 2.71
C GLU A 506 16.60 2.51 3.31
N LEU A 507 16.14 1.46 4.00
CA LEU A 507 15.00 1.60 4.89
C LEU A 507 15.30 2.75 5.84
N SER A 508 14.30 3.57 6.18
CA SER A 508 14.38 4.52 7.29
C SER A 508 13.89 3.89 8.60
N ASN A 509 14.24 4.48 9.76
CA ASN A 509 13.69 4.08 11.07
C ASN A 509 12.16 4.00 11.04
N TYR A 510 11.51 4.97 10.40
CA TYR A 510 10.06 5.02 10.24
C TYR A 510 9.51 3.87 9.38
N GLU A 511 10.16 3.55 8.25
CA GLU A 511 9.77 2.40 7.43
C GLU A 511 9.97 1.09 8.19
N MET A 512 11.07 0.94 8.92
CA MET A 512 11.32 -0.21 9.80
C MET A 512 10.23 -0.35 10.86
N ALA A 513 9.85 0.74 11.53
CA ALA A 513 8.77 0.76 12.51
C ALA A 513 7.41 0.34 11.91
N ASN A 514 7.09 0.82 10.71
CA ASN A 514 5.88 0.40 9.98
C ASN A 514 5.91 -1.07 9.56
N LEU A 515 7.08 -1.59 9.19
CA LEU A 515 7.27 -3.01 8.90
C LEU A 515 7.01 -3.83 10.15
N ARG A 516 7.64 -3.49 11.28
CA ARG A 516 7.42 -4.16 12.58
C ARG A 516 5.96 -4.16 13.00
N GLY A 517 5.23 -3.07 12.75
CA GLY A 517 3.80 -2.96 13.04
C GLY A 517 2.91 -3.94 12.28
N ARG A 518 3.44 -4.62 11.24
CA ARG A 518 2.74 -5.70 10.50
C ARG A 518 2.99 -7.09 11.08
N ALA A 519 3.87 -7.22 12.07
CA ALA A 519 4.07 -8.46 12.79
C ALA A 519 2.87 -8.69 13.73
N GLY A 520 2.36 -9.92 13.72
CA GLY A 520 1.18 -10.35 14.46
C GLY A 520 -0.14 -9.88 13.82
N ARG A 521 -1.13 -10.78 13.82
CA ARG A 521 -2.44 -10.54 13.20
C ARG A 521 -3.44 -10.01 14.23
N LEU A 522 -4.03 -8.87 13.91
CA LEU A 522 -5.16 -8.33 14.67
C LEU A 522 -6.26 -9.39 14.78
N LEU A 523 -6.84 -9.54 15.98
CA LEU A 523 -7.85 -10.55 16.33
C LEU A 523 -7.37 -12.02 16.31
N LYS A 524 -6.07 -12.32 16.09
CA LYS A 524 -5.58 -13.71 16.12
C LYS A 524 -4.30 -13.92 16.93
N ASP A 525 -3.37 -12.96 16.93
CA ASP A 525 -2.09 -13.10 17.62
C ASP A 525 -1.90 -11.98 18.64
N PHE A 526 -1.45 -12.32 19.85
CA PHE A 526 -1.09 -11.34 20.89
C PHE A 526 0.30 -10.74 20.68
N ILE A 527 1.22 -11.49 20.05
CA ILE A 527 2.62 -11.09 19.86
C ILE A 527 2.98 -11.17 18.37
N GLY A 528 3.52 -10.07 17.85
CA GLY A 528 4.26 -10.01 16.59
C GLY A 528 5.76 -9.97 16.85
N ARG A 529 6.55 -10.74 16.09
CA ARG A 529 8.01 -10.80 16.26
C ARG A 529 8.76 -10.31 15.03
N THR A 530 9.80 -9.51 15.26
CA THR A 530 10.75 -9.09 14.22
C THR A 530 12.15 -9.58 14.57
N TYR A 531 12.85 -10.15 13.59
CA TYR A 531 14.20 -10.69 13.73
C TYR A 531 15.16 -9.95 12.81
N VAL A 532 16.18 -9.31 13.39
CA VAL A 532 17.26 -8.63 12.69
C VAL A 532 18.52 -9.50 12.73
N LEU A 533 18.90 -10.08 11.59
CA LEU A 533 19.99 -11.06 11.53
C LEU A 533 21.39 -10.43 11.50
N ASP A 534 21.50 -9.13 11.20
CA ASP A 534 22.75 -8.37 11.21
C ASP A 534 22.50 -6.94 11.70
N GLU A 535 22.61 -6.72 13.02
CA GLU A 535 22.43 -5.40 13.63
C GLU A 535 23.53 -4.41 13.21
N SER A 536 24.76 -4.88 13.01
CA SER A 536 25.87 -3.99 12.65
C SER A 536 25.68 -3.29 11.31
N ALA A 537 25.00 -3.92 10.36
CA ALA A 537 24.71 -3.30 9.08
C ALA A 537 23.81 -2.05 9.18
N PHE A 538 23.14 -1.85 10.31
CA PHE A 538 22.38 -0.64 10.58
C PHE A 538 23.20 0.43 11.32
N ALA A 539 24.25 0.05 12.06
CA ALA A 539 25.14 1.03 12.69
C ALA A 539 25.99 1.78 11.64
N ASP A 540 26.26 1.13 10.50
CA ASP A 540 27.00 1.72 9.36
C ASP A 540 26.09 2.53 8.40
N ALA A 541 24.78 2.60 8.67
CA ALA A 541 23.80 3.30 7.85
C ALA A 541 23.64 4.76 8.32
N ASP A 542 23.59 5.70 7.38
CA ASP A 542 23.46 7.12 7.70
C ASP A 542 22.09 7.39 8.34
N GLY A 543 22.07 7.94 9.56
CA GLY A 543 20.83 8.30 10.29
C GLY A 543 20.23 7.21 11.18
N TYR A 544 21.02 6.19 11.56
CA TYR A 544 20.62 5.13 12.47
C TYR A 544 21.46 5.12 13.76
N ASP A 545 20.86 5.52 14.89
CA ASP A 545 21.39 5.16 16.20
C ASP A 545 20.84 3.81 16.67
N GLN A 546 21.66 2.98 17.34
CA GLN A 546 21.28 1.61 17.75
C GLN A 546 20.05 1.57 18.68
N LEU A 547 19.79 2.65 19.42
CA LEU A 547 18.60 2.80 20.25
C LEU A 547 17.38 3.18 19.39
N GLU A 548 17.52 4.14 18.48
CA GLU A 548 16.45 4.64 17.60
C GLU A 548 15.93 3.59 16.62
N LEU A 549 16.77 2.65 16.19
CA LEU A 549 16.41 1.58 15.27
C LEU A 549 15.20 0.76 15.73
N PHE A 550 15.04 0.67 17.04
CA PHE A 550 14.00 -0.11 17.66
C PHE A 550 12.93 0.73 18.36
N GLU A 551 13.06 2.06 18.33
CA GLU A 551 12.03 2.97 18.82
C GLU A 551 10.88 3.13 17.82
N ASP A 552 9.73 3.48 18.36
CA ASP A 552 8.52 3.71 17.58
C ASP A 552 8.51 5.15 17.06
N VAL A 553 9.35 5.40 16.05
CA VAL A 553 9.60 6.74 15.51
C VAL A 553 8.38 7.32 14.80
N THR A 554 8.11 8.58 15.10
CA THR A 554 7.10 9.45 14.48
C THR A 554 7.69 10.30 13.36
N LYS A 555 6.84 10.92 12.54
CA LYS A 555 7.34 11.70 11.39
C LYS A 555 6.58 12.99 11.16
N GLU A 556 7.33 14.07 10.94
CA GLU A 556 6.84 15.35 10.43
C GLU A 556 6.66 15.30 8.91
N LEU A 557 5.58 15.91 8.41
CA LEU A 557 5.27 15.94 6.97
C LEU A 557 5.38 17.37 6.41
N PRO A 558 5.87 17.53 5.15
CA PRO A 558 5.96 18.83 4.52
C PRO A 558 4.56 19.42 4.29
N SER A 559 4.43 20.73 4.46
CA SER A 559 3.17 21.47 4.30
C SER A 559 2.98 22.10 2.91
N GLY A 560 3.98 22.00 2.01
CA GLY A 560 3.87 22.48 0.64
C GLY A 560 5.21 22.61 -0.10
N TYR A 561 5.23 23.43 -1.15
CA TYR A 561 6.39 23.66 -2.01
C TYR A 561 7.34 24.77 -1.50
N GLY A 562 7.00 25.43 -0.39
CA GLY A 562 7.69 26.65 0.07
C GLY A 562 9.20 26.50 0.29
N GLU A 563 9.64 25.44 0.97
CA GLU A 563 11.08 25.19 1.22
C GLU A 563 11.85 25.05 -0.10
N ARG A 564 11.35 24.22 -1.02
CA ARG A 564 12.01 23.97 -2.32
C ARG A 564 11.96 25.18 -3.24
N PHE A 565 10.86 25.95 -3.18
CA PHE A 565 10.75 27.21 -3.91
C PHE A 565 11.75 28.24 -3.41
N GLU A 566 11.99 28.32 -2.09
CA GLU A 566 13.01 29.21 -1.53
C GLU A 566 14.43 28.75 -1.88
N GLU A 567 14.71 27.44 -1.84
CA GLU A 567 16.01 26.86 -2.19
C GLU A 567 16.47 27.22 -3.61
N TYR A 568 15.53 27.26 -4.57
CA TYR A 568 15.81 27.55 -6.00
C TYR A 568 15.13 28.84 -6.48
N ARG A 569 14.87 29.81 -5.59
CA ARG A 569 14.10 31.02 -5.92
C ARG A 569 14.67 31.76 -7.12
N GLU A 570 15.97 32.05 -7.10
CA GLU A 570 16.65 32.81 -8.16
C GLU A 570 16.57 32.08 -9.51
N ASP A 571 16.89 30.78 -9.53
CA ASP A 571 16.81 29.94 -10.73
C ASP A 571 15.38 29.87 -11.30
N ILE A 572 14.37 29.78 -10.44
CA ILE A 572 12.96 29.73 -10.85
C ILE A 572 12.54 31.09 -11.42
N GLU A 573 12.88 32.19 -10.74
CA GLU A 573 12.53 33.56 -11.16
C GLU A 573 13.13 33.91 -12.53
N ASP A 574 14.39 33.51 -12.78
CA ASP A 574 15.06 33.69 -14.08
C ASP A 574 14.34 32.97 -15.23
N VAL A 575 13.72 31.81 -14.97
CA VAL A 575 13.06 31.02 -16.01
C VAL A 575 11.60 31.41 -16.21
N ILE A 576 10.84 31.69 -15.14
CA ILE A 576 9.42 32.06 -15.27
C ILE A 576 9.23 33.40 -16.00
N GLU A 577 10.25 34.27 -15.97
CA GLU A 577 10.28 35.54 -16.72
C GLU A 577 10.80 35.39 -18.16
N THR A 578 11.13 34.19 -18.63
CA THR A 578 11.57 33.91 -20.01
C THR A 578 10.61 32.94 -20.73
N ASN A 579 10.82 32.69 -22.02
CA ASN A 579 10.08 31.68 -22.79
C ASN A 579 10.85 30.35 -22.82
N LYS A 580 11.88 30.22 -21.97
CA LYS A 580 12.72 29.02 -21.90
C LYS A 580 11.87 27.85 -21.40
N THR A 581 11.91 26.73 -22.13
CA THR A 581 11.29 25.48 -21.73
C THR A 581 12.04 24.84 -20.58
N VAL A 582 11.33 24.09 -19.74
CA VAL A 582 11.98 23.19 -18.77
C VAL A 582 12.80 22.14 -19.52
N ASP A 583 14.08 22.02 -19.18
CA ASP A 583 15.04 21.13 -19.82
C ASP A 583 15.80 20.24 -18.80
N HIS A 584 16.74 19.44 -19.30
CA HIS A 584 17.53 18.50 -18.51
C HIS A 584 18.43 19.14 -17.43
N SER A 585 18.73 20.44 -17.54
CA SER A 585 19.50 21.17 -16.53
C SER A 585 18.66 21.52 -15.30
N MET A 586 17.33 21.55 -15.44
CA MET A 586 16.39 21.99 -14.39
C MET A 586 15.78 20.84 -13.60
N LYS A 587 16.41 19.66 -13.54
CA LYS A 587 15.84 18.45 -12.90
C LYS A 587 15.34 18.68 -11.46
N LYS A 588 15.99 19.59 -10.71
CA LYS A 588 15.72 19.84 -9.29
C LYS A 588 14.47 20.68 -9.00
N TYR A 589 14.13 21.60 -9.91
CA TYR A 589 13.10 22.64 -9.70
C TYR A 589 12.16 22.85 -10.91
N GLY A 590 12.42 22.23 -12.06
CA GLY A 590 11.63 22.41 -13.29
C GLY A 590 10.15 22.04 -13.16
N TYR A 591 9.82 21.14 -12.23
CA TYR A 591 8.43 20.82 -11.91
C TYR A 591 7.69 22.02 -11.26
N LEU A 592 8.38 22.85 -10.46
CA LEU A 592 7.80 24.07 -9.88
C LEU A 592 7.56 25.13 -10.96
N ILE A 593 8.46 25.27 -11.94
CA ILE A 593 8.24 26.15 -13.09
C ILE A 593 6.99 25.72 -13.86
N SER A 594 6.86 24.42 -14.13
CA SER A 594 5.69 23.85 -14.79
C SER A 594 4.43 24.11 -13.97
N TYR A 595 4.46 23.86 -12.66
CA TYR A 595 3.36 24.12 -11.73
C TYR A 595 2.94 25.59 -11.70
N ILE A 596 3.91 26.52 -11.63
CA ILE A 596 3.65 27.97 -11.63
C ILE A 596 2.97 28.39 -12.93
N ARG A 597 3.55 28.03 -14.08
CA ARG A 597 2.99 28.39 -15.40
C ARG A 597 1.61 27.80 -15.59
N GLN A 598 1.40 26.55 -15.19
CA GLN A 598 0.09 25.87 -15.24
C GLN A 598 -0.93 26.50 -14.28
N SER A 599 -0.51 26.88 -13.08
CA SER A 599 -1.38 27.56 -12.11
C SER A 599 -1.83 28.93 -12.61
N VAL A 600 -0.91 29.70 -13.21
CA VAL A 600 -1.22 31.00 -13.83
C VAL A 600 -2.13 30.81 -15.03
N LEU A 601 -1.84 29.83 -15.90
CA LEU A 601 -2.68 29.52 -17.05
C LEU A 601 -4.12 29.20 -16.62
N ARG A 602 -4.27 28.37 -15.58
CA ARG A 602 -5.55 27.90 -15.06
C ARG A 602 -6.34 29.03 -14.41
N TYR A 603 -5.76 29.66 -13.39
CA TYR A 603 -6.46 30.56 -12.46
C TYR A 603 -6.26 32.05 -12.76
N GLY A 604 -5.44 32.40 -13.75
CA GLY A 604 -5.15 33.79 -14.08
C GLY A 604 -4.61 34.57 -12.89
N LYS A 605 -5.24 35.69 -12.54
CA LYS A 605 -4.81 36.53 -11.40
C LYS A 605 -5.00 35.86 -10.03
N GLU A 606 -6.00 34.99 -9.89
CA GLU A 606 -6.26 34.25 -8.64
C GLU A 606 -5.17 33.23 -8.31
N SER A 607 -4.34 32.86 -9.31
CA SER A 607 -3.20 31.97 -9.12
C SER A 607 -2.25 32.46 -8.03
N ARG A 608 -2.10 33.78 -7.84
CA ARG A 608 -1.22 34.34 -6.82
C ARG A 608 -1.62 33.89 -5.41
N ARG A 609 -2.91 33.95 -5.09
CA ARG A 609 -3.43 33.53 -3.79
C ARG A 609 -3.24 32.02 -3.60
N LYS A 610 -3.63 31.23 -4.61
CA LYS A 610 -3.49 29.77 -4.56
C LYS A 610 -2.04 29.29 -4.47
N MET A 611 -1.11 29.96 -5.16
CA MET A 611 0.32 29.68 -5.06
C MET A 611 0.87 30.01 -3.68
N GLN A 612 0.40 31.10 -3.07
CA GLN A 612 0.78 31.46 -1.71
C GLN A 612 0.33 30.39 -0.68
N ASP A 613 -0.84 29.79 -0.88
CA ASP A 613 -1.37 28.71 -0.03
C ASP A 613 -0.50 27.44 -0.05
N VAL A 614 0.29 27.22 -1.10
CA VAL A 614 1.26 26.10 -1.20
C VAL A 614 2.71 26.53 -0.92
N GLY A 615 2.93 27.76 -0.45
CA GLY A 615 4.25 28.29 -0.11
C GLY A 615 5.01 28.95 -1.25
N ILE A 616 4.45 29.06 -2.46
CA ILE A 616 5.07 29.73 -3.61
C ILE A 616 4.71 31.23 -3.56
N LYS A 617 5.70 32.08 -3.32
CA LYS A 617 5.51 33.52 -3.12
C LYS A 617 6.04 34.30 -4.33
N LEU A 618 5.11 34.73 -5.19
CA LEU A 618 5.37 35.59 -6.35
C LEU A 618 4.70 36.96 -6.22
N THR A 619 5.34 37.98 -6.78
CA THR A 619 4.80 39.35 -6.85
C THR A 619 3.69 39.46 -7.90
N GLN A 620 2.86 40.50 -7.79
CA GLN A 620 1.83 40.78 -8.81
C GLN A 620 2.45 41.04 -10.19
N LYS A 621 3.62 41.68 -10.24
CA LYS A 621 4.34 41.96 -11.49
C LYS A 621 4.81 40.68 -12.17
N GLN A 622 5.39 39.75 -11.42
CA GLN A 622 5.81 38.44 -11.94
C GLN A 622 4.61 37.66 -12.50
N VAL A 623 3.50 37.57 -11.75
CA VAL A 623 2.30 36.88 -12.23
C VAL A 623 1.76 37.53 -13.52
N ALA A 624 1.72 38.86 -13.60
CA ALA A 624 1.29 39.56 -14.81
C ALA A 624 2.23 39.31 -16.00
N ALA A 625 3.55 39.23 -15.78
CA ALA A 625 4.53 38.90 -16.82
C ALA A 625 4.33 37.47 -17.35
N ILE A 626 4.06 36.50 -16.46
CA ILE A 626 3.76 35.13 -16.85
C ILE A 626 2.46 35.07 -17.66
N ILE A 627 1.40 35.76 -17.24
CA ILE A 627 0.13 35.85 -17.99
C ILE A 627 0.40 36.36 -19.42
N HIS A 628 1.07 37.50 -19.55
CA HIS A 628 1.35 38.10 -20.87
C HIS A 628 2.13 37.16 -21.80
N LYS A 629 3.04 36.35 -21.26
CA LYS A 629 3.77 35.34 -22.04
C LYS A 629 2.90 34.15 -22.43
N LEU A 630 2.11 33.63 -21.51
CA LEU A 630 1.21 32.50 -21.78
C LEU A 630 0.13 32.89 -22.80
N GLU A 631 -0.29 34.16 -22.86
CA GLU A 631 -1.19 34.70 -23.87
C GLU A 631 -0.60 34.66 -25.30
N THR A 632 0.74 34.52 -25.45
CA THR A 632 1.38 34.38 -26.77
C THR A 632 1.28 32.96 -27.35
N LEU A 633 0.88 31.97 -26.55
CA LEU A 633 0.79 30.59 -26.97
C LEU A 633 -0.41 30.38 -27.90
N THR A 634 -0.22 29.61 -28.97
CA THR A 634 -1.30 29.27 -29.92
C THR A 634 -1.94 27.92 -29.61
N ILE A 635 -1.31 27.09 -28.78
CA ILE A 635 -1.90 25.86 -28.29
C ILE A 635 -3.16 26.16 -27.46
N PRO A 636 -4.28 25.45 -27.70
CA PRO A 636 -5.48 25.58 -26.90
C PRO A 636 -5.25 25.40 -25.40
N LYS A 637 -5.79 26.33 -24.60
CA LYS A 637 -5.64 26.35 -23.13
C LYS A 637 -6.16 25.05 -22.47
N ASP A 638 -7.22 24.46 -22.99
CA ASP A 638 -7.80 23.21 -22.49
C ASP A 638 -6.84 22.02 -22.63
N ILE A 639 -6.04 21.97 -23.70
CA ILE A 639 -5.00 20.94 -23.89
C ILE A 639 -3.91 21.09 -22.82
N CYS A 640 -3.49 22.32 -22.51
CA CYS A 640 -2.53 22.56 -21.45
C CYS A 640 -3.05 22.14 -20.08
N ILE A 641 -4.32 22.45 -19.78
CA ILE A 641 -5.00 22.07 -18.53
C ILE A 641 -5.07 20.55 -18.37
N LYS A 642 -5.39 19.82 -19.45
CA LYS A 642 -5.40 18.34 -19.50
C LYS A 642 -4.01 17.71 -19.33
N ASN A 643 -2.94 18.48 -19.54
CA ASN A 643 -1.54 18.05 -19.43
C ASN A 643 -0.80 18.83 -18.35
N ARG A 644 -1.40 18.93 -17.16
CA ARG A 644 -0.95 19.73 -16.00
C ARG A 644 0.53 19.54 -15.60
N TYR A 645 1.12 18.37 -15.82
CA TYR A 645 2.52 18.09 -15.46
C TYR A 645 3.52 18.37 -16.58
N TRP A 646 3.05 18.97 -17.68
CA TRP A 646 3.88 19.45 -18.77
C TRP A 646 3.97 20.97 -18.75
N ASP A 647 5.17 21.50 -19.05
CA ASP A 647 5.38 22.92 -19.26
C ASP A 647 4.57 23.39 -20.51
N PRO A 648 3.72 24.44 -20.40
CA PRO A 648 2.95 24.95 -21.53
C PRO A 648 3.81 25.27 -22.77
N PHE A 649 5.06 25.69 -22.60
CA PHE A 649 5.96 25.96 -23.74
C PHE A 649 6.45 24.68 -24.43
N VAL A 650 6.63 23.58 -23.69
CA VAL A 650 6.93 22.26 -24.30
C VAL A 650 5.71 21.77 -25.07
N LEU A 651 4.50 21.95 -24.52
CA LEU A 651 3.27 21.60 -25.22
C LEU A 651 3.09 22.41 -26.51
N GLN A 652 3.40 23.72 -26.48
CA GLN A 652 3.41 24.58 -27.67
C GLN A 652 4.33 24.01 -28.76
N LYS A 653 5.53 23.56 -28.40
CA LYS A 653 6.46 22.92 -29.36
C LYS A 653 5.90 21.65 -29.97
N ILE A 654 5.27 20.80 -29.17
CA ILE A 654 4.59 19.60 -29.69
C ILE A 654 3.47 19.98 -30.66
N PHE A 655 2.68 21.01 -30.32
CA PHE A 655 1.59 21.51 -31.15
C PHE A 655 2.06 22.07 -32.50
N GLU A 656 3.18 22.81 -32.49
CA GLU A 656 3.79 23.40 -33.68
C GLU A 656 4.52 22.35 -34.54
N ASP A 657 5.33 21.49 -33.95
CA ASP A 657 6.31 20.71 -34.71
C ASP A 657 5.81 19.31 -35.10
N TYR A 658 5.01 18.66 -34.26
CA TYR A 658 4.51 17.33 -34.56
C TYR A 658 3.37 17.42 -35.59
N LYS A 659 3.61 17.06 -36.86
CA LYS A 659 2.60 17.16 -37.94
C LYS A 659 1.93 15.85 -38.33
N GLU A 660 2.45 14.71 -37.87
CA GLU A 660 1.92 13.40 -38.24
C GLU A 660 0.59 13.07 -37.55
N ALA A 661 -0.19 12.17 -38.19
CA ALA A 661 -1.40 11.62 -37.59
C ALA A 661 -1.07 10.51 -36.59
N VAL A 662 -1.77 10.50 -35.46
CA VAL A 662 -1.70 9.43 -34.46
C VAL A 662 -2.50 8.20 -34.90
N PRO A 663 -2.26 7.00 -34.32
CA PRO A 663 -3.13 5.85 -34.51
C PRO A 663 -4.52 6.10 -33.93
N VAL A 664 -5.58 5.64 -34.60
CA VAL A 664 -6.96 5.65 -34.07
C VAL A 664 -7.22 4.42 -33.20
N SER A 665 -6.70 3.27 -33.61
CA SER A 665 -6.90 1.97 -32.96
C SER A 665 -5.64 1.11 -33.12
N PRO A 666 -5.35 0.19 -32.18
CA PRO A 666 -4.20 -0.70 -32.28
C PRO A 666 -4.21 -1.62 -33.51
N TYR A 667 -5.38 -1.89 -34.09
CA TYR A 667 -5.52 -2.70 -35.31
C TYR A 667 -5.36 -1.90 -36.61
N GLU A 668 -5.18 -0.58 -36.53
CA GLU A 668 -5.01 0.26 -37.71
C GLU A 668 -3.74 -0.14 -38.47
N ARG A 669 -3.85 -0.26 -39.81
CA ARG A 669 -2.70 -0.50 -40.67
C ARG A 669 -1.68 0.64 -40.51
N GLY A 670 -0.49 0.30 -40.03
CA GLY A 670 0.59 1.27 -39.80
C GLY A 670 0.62 1.87 -38.39
N ALA A 671 -0.27 1.47 -37.48
CA ALA A 671 -0.26 1.90 -36.07
C ALA A 671 1.12 1.74 -35.42
N LYS A 672 1.77 0.58 -35.61
CA LYS A 672 3.13 0.30 -35.15
C LYS A 672 4.16 1.32 -35.65
N ALA A 673 4.08 1.68 -36.93
CA ALA A 673 5.01 2.62 -37.54
C ALA A 673 4.79 4.05 -37.00
N LYS A 674 3.53 4.47 -36.83
CA LYS A 674 3.16 5.74 -36.19
C LYS A 674 3.66 5.81 -34.75
N LEU A 675 3.42 4.77 -33.93
CA LEU A 675 3.95 4.68 -32.56
C LEU A 675 5.47 4.83 -32.51
N ASN A 676 6.18 4.10 -33.38
CA ASN A 676 7.63 4.18 -33.46
C ASN A 676 8.14 5.58 -33.82
N ARG A 677 7.42 6.34 -34.65
CA ARG A 677 7.78 7.71 -35.02
C ARG A 677 7.45 8.71 -33.92
N MET A 678 6.31 8.57 -33.23
CA MET A 678 6.00 9.36 -32.02
C MET A 678 7.10 9.23 -30.97
N LEU A 679 7.48 8.00 -30.61
CA LEU A 679 8.56 7.77 -29.64
C LEU A 679 9.91 8.32 -30.12
N LYS A 680 10.17 8.27 -31.43
CA LYS A 680 11.38 8.86 -32.00
C LYS A 680 11.39 10.38 -31.88
N TYR A 681 10.27 11.03 -32.21
CA TYR A 681 10.11 12.48 -32.06
C TYR A 681 10.35 12.92 -30.61
N MET A 682 9.68 12.25 -29.65
CA MET A 682 9.82 12.59 -28.22
C MET A 682 11.28 12.47 -27.73
N ARG A 683 12.05 11.52 -28.27
CA ARG A 683 13.45 11.29 -27.92
C ARG A 683 14.41 12.26 -28.60
N ASP A 684 14.20 12.54 -29.90
CA ASP A 684 15.18 13.23 -30.74
C ASP A 684 14.98 14.76 -30.76
N THR A 685 13.84 15.28 -30.27
CA THR A 685 13.56 16.72 -30.15
C THR A 685 14.07 17.26 -28.82
N GLU A 686 14.81 18.39 -28.86
CA GLU A 686 15.48 18.99 -27.70
C GLU A 686 14.52 19.26 -26.54
N GLU A 687 13.37 19.90 -26.82
CA GLU A 687 12.40 20.32 -25.82
C GLU A 687 11.59 19.16 -25.20
N THR A 688 11.54 17.99 -25.85
CA THR A 688 10.80 16.82 -25.35
C THR A 688 11.71 15.71 -24.81
N SER A 689 13.00 15.73 -25.15
CA SER A 689 13.97 14.68 -24.82
C SER A 689 14.04 14.38 -23.33
N SER A 690 14.02 15.42 -22.48
CA SER A 690 14.03 15.27 -21.03
C SER A 690 12.81 14.50 -20.51
N MET A 691 11.64 14.67 -21.14
CA MET A 691 10.43 13.92 -20.79
C MET A 691 10.52 12.47 -21.29
N TYR A 692 11.08 12.24 -22.48
CA TYR A 692 11.32 10.88 -22.97
C TYR A 692 12.26 10.09 -22.03
N GLU A 693 13.36 10.69 -21.60
CA GLU A 693 14.31 10.07 -20.67
C GLU A 693 13.70 9.80 -19.29
N ARG A 694 12.77 10.65 -18.87
CA ARG A 694 12.03 10.49 -17.61
C ARG A 694 11.11 9.27 -17.62
N TYR A 695 10.38 9.05 -18.72
CA TYR A 695 9.37 7.99 -18.82
C TYR A 695 9.89 6.67 -19.41
N VAL A 696 10.92 6.68 -20.26
CA VAL A 696 11.46 5.47 -20.89
C VAL A 696 12.82 5.10 -20.28
N PRO A 697 12.94 3.92 -19.63
CA PRO A 697 14.21 3.48 -19.04
C PRO A 697 15.34 3.44 -20.07
N SER A 698 16.55 3.85 -19.66
CA SER A 698 17.75 3.99 -20.52
C SER A 698 18.01 2.77 -21.42
N GLU A 699 17.83 1.57 -20.89
CA GLU A 699 17.98 0.30 -21.60
C GLU A 699 17.05 0.13 -22.81
N LEU A 700 15.88 0.78 -22.78
CA LEU A 700 14.83 0.69 -23.81
C LEU A 700 14.84 1.87 -24.79
N GLN A 701 15.71 2.87 -24.62
CA GLN A 701 15.63 4.12 -25.36
C GLN A 701 16.15 4.05 -26.80
N LYS A 702 17.03 3.09 -27.14
CA LYS A 702 17.78 3.07 -28.40
C LYS A 702 17.80 1.70 -29.07
N GLY A 703 18.12 1.69 -30.37
CA GLY A 703 18.39 0.47 -31.15
C GLY A 703 17.27 -0.57 -31.15
N SER A 704 17.66 -1.84 -31.07
CA SER A 704 16.78 -3.00 -31.02
C SER A 704 15.87 -3.01 -29.79
N ASN A 705 16.33 -2.49 -28.65
CA ASN A 705 15.53 -2.45 -27.41
C ASN A 705 14.33 -1.48 -27.52
N ARG A 706 14.47 -0.39 -28.27
CA ARG A 706 13.33 0.48 -28.58
C ARG A 706 12.33 -0.21 -29.50
N SER A 707 12.81 -0.96 -30.50
CA SER A 707 11.95 -1.77 -31.36
C SER A 707 11.22 -2.86 -30.54
N TYR A 708 11.90 -3.45 -29.56
CA TYR A 708 11.30 -4.37 -28.60
C TYR A 708 10.18 -3.72 -27.79
N LEU A 709 10.41 -2.53 -27.23
CA LEU A 709 9.37 -1.77 -26.53
C LEU A 709 8.15 -1.51 -27.42
N VAL A 710 8.36 -1.05 -28.66
CA VAL A 710 7.27 -0.84 -29.64
C VAL A 710 6.49 -2.13 -29.90
N ASN A 711 7.17 -3.27 -30.03
CA ASN A 711 6.52 -4.57 -30.23
C ASN A 711 5.64 -4.94 -29.03
N LEU A 712 6.15 -4.77 -27.81
CA LEU A 712 5.37 -5.04 -26.59
C LEU A 712 4.15 -4.13 -26.49
N CYS A 713 4.30 -2.83 -26.76
CA CYS A 713 3.17 -1.90 -26.80
C CYS A 713 2.08 -2.37 -27.76
N MET A 714 2.46 -2.82 -28.97
CA MET A 714 1.48 -3.30 -29.93
C MET A 714 0.79 -4.59 -29.46
N LYS A 715 1.54 -5.60 -29.01
CA LYS A 715 0.95 -6.87 -28.52
C LYS A 715 -0.02 -6.62 -27.37
N TRP A 716 0.41 -5.83 -26.39
CA TRP A 716 -0.38 -5.46 -25.21
C TRP A 716 -1.66 -4.70 -25.61
N ALA A 717 -1.53 -3.66 -26.45
CA ALA A 717 -2.66 -2.86 -26.91
C ALA A 717 -3.68 -3.66 -27.72
N THR A 718 -3.27 -4.73 -28.40
CA THR A 718 -4.17 -5.61 -29.16
C THR A 718 -4.85 -6.68 -28.32
N GLY A 719 -4.64 -6.72 -27.01
CA GLY A 719 -5.31 -7.69 -26.13
C GLY A 719 -4.64 -9.06 -26.07
N VAL A 720 -3.39 -9.22 -26.53
CA VAL A 720 -2.68 -10.52 -26.45
C VAL A 720 -2.44 -10.89 -25.00
N SER A 721 -2.77 -12.12 -24.60
CA SER A 721 -2.64 -12.60 -23.21
C SER A 721 -1.18 -12.55 -22.74
N LEU A 722 -0.97 -12.49 -21.42
CA LEU A 722 0.37 -12.53 -20.85
C LEU A 722 1.07 -13.85 -21.18
N HIS A 723 0.33 -14.97 -21.15
CA HIS A 723 0.81 -16.29 -21.55
C HIS A 723 1.37 -16.27 -22.98
N ASP A 724 0.59 -15.76 -23.95
CA ASP A 724 1.01 -15.72 -25.36
C ASP A 724 2.17 -14.76 -25.61
N ILE A 725 2.27 -13.66 -24.86
CA ILE A 725 3.44 -12.75 -24.94
C ILE A 725 4.71 -13.46 -24.48
N LEU A 726 4.60 -14.32 -23.46
CA LEU A 726 5.71 -15.02 -22.82
C LEU A 726 6.01 -16.40 -23.45
N ASN A 727 5.26 -16.83 -24.47
CA ASN A 727 5.45 -18.10 -25.15
C ASN A 727 6.41 -17.99 -26.37
N GLU A 728 7.58 -17.39 -26.16
CA GLU A 728 8.65 -17.25 -27.15
C GLU A 728 9.92 -17.99 -26.68
N GLU A 729 10.78 -18.44 -27.62
CA GLU A 729 12.01 -19.21 -27.31
C GLU A 729 12.92 -18.56 -26.26
N ARG A 730 12.97 -17.21 -26.22
CA ARG A 730 13.76 -16.44 -25.24
C ARG A 730 13.41 -16.73 -23.78
N TYR A 731 12.20 -17.19 -23.50
CA TYR A 731 11.72 -17.51 -22.15
C TYR A 731 11.94 -18.97 -21.78
N SER A 732 12.35 -19.80 -22.75
CA SER A 732 12.59 -21.24 -22.58
C SER A 732 14.04 -21.59 -22.23
N GLY A 733 14.95 -20.62 -22.13
CA GLY A 733 16.36 -20.82 -21.74
C GLY A 733 16.59 -20.97 -20.22
N GLU A 734 17.86 -21.01 -19.81
CA GLU A 734 18.28 -21.00 -18.39
C GLU A 734 17.93 -19.67 -17.69
N THR A 735 18.03 -18.55 -18.41
CA THR A 735 17.66 -17.21 -17.93
C THR A 735 16.18 -16.91 -18.09
N GLY A 736 15.36 -17.89 -18.51
CA GLY A 736 13.95 -17.70 -18.84
C GLY A 736 13.14 -17.06 -17.73
N ALA A 737 13.36 -17.46 -16.48
CA ALA A 737 12.68 -16.89 -15.31
C ALA A 737 12.98 -15.39 -15.11
N ASP A 738 14.23 -14.96 -15.33
CA ASP A 738 14.62 -13.55 -15.22
C ASP A 738 14.02 -12.72 -16.38
N GLU A 739 13.99 -13.27 -17.59
CA GLU A 739 13.40 -12.62 -18.75
C GLU A 739 11.87 -12.47 -18.66
N ILE A 740 11.19 -13.46 -18.07
CA ILE A 740 9.74 -13.39 -17.78
C ILE A 740 9.46 -12.22 -16.84
N GLU A 741 10.15 -12.16 -15.70
CA GLU A 741 9.97 -11.07 -14.72
C GLU A 741 10.29 -9.71 -15.33
N ARG A 742 11.42 -9.60 -16.07
CA ARG A 742 11.77 -8.37 -16.79
C ARG A 742 10.66 -7.93 -17.74
N THR A 743 10.09 -8.86 -18.50
CA THR A 743 9.03 -8.55 -19.48
C THR A 743 7.75 -8.07 -18.79
N ILE A 744 7.32 -8.77 -17.73
CA ILE A 744 6.17 -8.35 -16.91
C ILE A 744 6.37 -6.93 -16.38
N GLN A 745 7.55 -6.62 -15.84
CA GLN A 745 7.85 -5.29 -15.31
C GLN A 745 7.82 -4.20 -16.38
N VAL A 746 8.30 -4.50 -17.59
CA VAL A 746 8.23 -3.56 -18.73
C VAL A 746 6.79 -3.35 -19.16
N LEU A 747 5.97 -4.42 -19.23
CA LEU A 747 4.55 -4.31 -19.57
C LEU A 747 3.80 -3.43 -18.58
N GLN A 748 3.97 -3.67 -17.28
CA GLN A 748 3.24 -2.93 -16.25
C GLN A 748 3.72 -1.47 -16.12
N ASN A 749 5.02 -1.22 -15.99
CA ASN A 749 5.50 0.13 -15.66
C ASN A 749 5.73 1.00 -16.90
N VAL A 750 6.24 0.40 -17.98
CA VAL A 750 6.64 1.17 -19.16
C VAL A 750 5.51 1.20 -20.18
N VAL A 751 5.00 0.04 -20.58
CA VAL A 751 3.98 -0.06 -21.63
C VAL A 751 2.65 0.47 -21.14
N SER A 752 2.11 -0.03 -20.03
CA SER A 752 0.75 0.32 -19.59
C SER A 752 0.64 1.66 -18.86
N PHE A 753 1.77 2.25 -18.44
CA PHE A 753 1.78 3.48 -17.64
C PHE A 753 2.63 4.60 -18.24
N ASN A 754 3.95 4.45 -18.30
CA ASN A 754 4.85 5.54 -18.73
C ASN A 754 4.67 5.97 -20.19
N VAL A 755 4.51 5.02 -21.13
CA VAL A 755 4.34 5.31 -22.56
C VAL A 755 3.04 6.11 -22.81
N PRO A 756 1.88 5.71 -22.24
CA PRO A 756 0.67 6.51 -22.30
C PRO A 756 0.85 7.93 -21.77
N LEU A 757 1.47 8.10 -20.60
CA LEU A 757 1.70 9.44 -20.02
C LEU A 757 2.61 10.31 -20.90
N LEU A 758 3.66 9.71 -21.47
CA LEU A 758 4.58 10.39 -22.38
C LEU A 758 3.89 10.85 -23.67
N LEU A 759 3.01 10.02 -24.23
CA LEU A 759 2.38 10.27 -25.53
C LEU A 759 1.06 11.03 -25.42
N LYS A 760 0.46 11.11 -24.22
CA LYS A 760 -0.81 11.80 -23.98
C LYS A 760 -0.90 13.19 -24.61
N PRO A 761 0.09 14.10 -24.49
CA PRO A 761 0.03 15.42 -25.13
C PRO A 761 -0.16 15.35 -26.65
N ILE A 762 0.53 14.43 -27.33
CA ILE A 762 0.42 14.26 -28.79
C ILE A 762 -1.00 13.81 -29.15
N PHE A 763 -1.59 12.90 -28.39
CA PHE A 763 -2.95 12.43 -28.63
C PHE A 763 -3.99 13.50 -28.34
N ASP A 764 -3.89 14.22 -27.22
CA ASP A 764 -4.78 15.33 -26.90
C ASP A 764 -4.76 16.42 -27.99
N ILE A 765 -3.60 16.66 -28.62
CA ILE A 765 -3.43 17.62 -29.71
C ILE A 765 -3.99 17.10 -31.04
N LYS A 766 -3.79 15.82 -31.36
CA LYS A 766 -4.06 15.30 -32.72
C LYS A 766 -5.37 14.55 -32.86
N ASN A 767 -5.72 13.73 -31.89
CA ASN A 767 -6.95 12.95 -31.89
C ASN A 767 -7.27 12.50 -30.46
N PRO A 768 -7.97 13.35 -29.66
CA PRO A 768 -8.34 13.01 -28.29
C PRO A 768 -9.31 11.82 -28.20
N ASP A 769 -10.04 11.52 -29.28
CA ASP A 769 -11.03 10.43 -29.35
C ASP A 769 -10.39 9.08 -29.72
N SER A 770 -9.07 9.03 -29.91
CA SER A 770 -8.37 7.78 -30.21
C SER A 770 -8.40 6.84 -29.01
N ILE A 771 -8.92 5.63 -29.22
CA ILE A 771 -8.91 4.57 -28.21
C ILE A 771 -7.52 3.95 -28.01
N PHE A 772 -6.53 4.29 -28.85
CA PHE A 772 -5.22 3.62 -28.88
C PHE A 772 -4.48 3.71 -27.54
N LEU A 773 -4.45 4.89 -26.90
CA LEU A 773 -3.80 5.04 -25.59
C LEU A 773 -4.54 4.27 -24.50
N THR A 774 -5.87 4.32 -24.50
CA THR A 774 -6.71 3.56 -23.55
C THR A 774 -6.48 2.06 -23.70
N CYS A 775 -6.32 1.56 -24.93
CA CYS A 775 -5.97 0.16 -25.18
C CYS A 775 -4.56 -0.19 -24.68
N ILE A 776 -3.57 0.71 -24.81
CA ILE A 776 -2.24 0.50 -24.22
C ILE A 776 -2.32 0.49 -22.68
N GLN A 777 -3.09 1.40 -22.07
CA GLN A 777 -3.22 1.50 -20.62
C GLN A 777 -3.89 0.27 -20.02
N SER A 778 -5.03 -0.13 -20.59
CA SER A 778 -5.82 -1.27 -20.10
C SER A 778 -5.31 -2.63 -20.58
N GLY A 779 -4.60 -2.67 -21.71
CA GLY A 779 -4.29 -3.92 -22.42
C GLY A 779 -5.54 -4.62 -22.98
N ALA A 780 -6.63 -3.86 -23.19
CA ALA A 780 -7.94 -4.35 -23.60
C ALA A 780 -8.49 -3.53 -24.78
N THR A 781 -9.18 -4.19 -25.70
CA THR A 781 -9.65 -3.58 -26.95
C THR A 781 -11.16 -3.38 -27.02
N THR A 782 -11.94 -4.25 -26.38
CA THR A 782 -13.40 -4.17 -26.37
C THR A 782 -13.91 -3.49 -25.10
N GLU A 783 -15.07 -2.83 -25.20
CA GLU A 783 -15.67 -2.14 -24.05
C GLU A 783 -16.07 -3.11 -22.94
N THR A 784 -16.52 -4.33 -23.25
CA THR A 784 -16.82 -5.36 -22.23
C THR A 784 -15.61 -5.72 -21.37
N ILE A 785 -14.43 -5.88 -21.99
CA ILE A 785 -13.20 -6.22 -21.24
C ILE A 785 -12.76 -5.01 -20.40
N LYS A 786 -12.81 -3.81 -20.97
CA LYS A 786 -12.48 -2.58 -20.23
C LYS A 786 -13.39 -2.42 -19.01
N MET A 787 -14.70 -2.60 -19.18
CA MET A 787 -15.68 -2.54 -18.09
C MET A 787 -15.38 -3.60 -17.01
N MET A 788 -15.06 -4.85 -17.38
CA MET A 788 -14.62 -5.87 -16.40
C MET A 788 -13.39 -5.42 -15.60
N ILE A 789 -12.40 -4.81 -16.26
CA ILE A 789 -11.20 -4.28 -15.60
C ILE A 789 -11.55 -3.10 -14.68
N GLU A 790 -12.47 -2.24 -15.09
CA GLU A 790 -12.95 -1.12 -14.25
C GLU A 790 -13.68 -1.61 -13.00
N LEU A 791 -14.43 -2.70 -13.11
CA LEU A 791 -15.05 -3.41 -11.98
C LEU A 791 -14.03 -4.08 -11.03
N GLY A 792 -12.73 -4.04 -11.36
CA GLY A 792 -11.66 -4.61 -10.56
C GLY A 792 -11.28 -6.04 -10.92
N ILE A 793 -11.85 -6.62 -11.99
CA ILE A 793 -11.46 -7.95 -12.47
C ILE A 793 -10.08 -7.85 -13.14
N PRO A 794 -9.09 -8.68 -12.77
CA PRO A 794 -7.78 -8.63 -13.41
C PRO A 794 -7.83 -8.85 -14.93
N ARG A 795 -6.99 -8.13 -15.66
CA ARG A 795 -6.95 -8.15 -17.14
C ARG A 795 -6.88 -9.55 -17.75
N GLU A 796 -6.01 -10.42 -17.24
CA GLU A 796 -5.90 -11.81 -17.75
C GLU A 796 -7.19 -12.60 -17.50
N THR A 797 -7.83 -12.39 -16.35
CA THR A 797 -9.12 -13.00 -16.02
C THR A 797 -10.24 -12.43 -16.89
N ALA A 798 -10.24 -11.13 -17.15
CA ALA A 798 -11.21 -10.47 -18.01
C ALA A 798 -11.13 -10.97 -19.47
N LEU A 799 -9.92 -11.19 -19.99
CA LEU A 799 -9.71 -11.81 -21.31
C LEU A 799 -10.28 -13.23 -21.35
N TYR A 800 -9.91 -14.06 -20.37
CA TYR A 800 -10.44 -15.43 -20.25
C TYR A 800 -11.97 -15.47 -20.17
N LEU A 801 -12.57 -14.63 -19.33
CA LEU A 801 -14.02 -14.56 -19.17
C LEU A 801 -14.71 -14.08 -20.46
N TYR A 802 -14.11 -13.13 -21.19
CA TYR A 802 -14.66 -12.67 -22.45
C TYR A 802 -14.75 -13.81 -23.48
N ASP A 803 -13.72 -14.64 -23.56
CA ASP A 803 -13.64 -15.76 -24.50
C ASP A 803 -14.47 -16.98 -24.07
N GLU A 804 -14.67 -17.23 -22.77
CA GLU A 804 -15.42 -18.40 -22.29
C GLU A 804 -16.89 -18.09 -22.00
N VAL A 805 -17.20 -16.92 -21.43
CA VAL A 805 -18.53 -16.58 -20.88
C VAL A 805 -19.34 -15.67 -21.82
N PHE A 806 -18.68 -14.81 -22.60
CA PHE A 806 -19.33 -13.78 -23.42
C PHE A 806 -19.31 -14.08 -24.93
N THR A 807 -19.27 -15.36 -25.31
CA THR A 807 -19.28 -15.79 -26.72
C THR A 807 -20.66 -15.64 -27.40
N GLY A 808 -20.79 -14.71 -28.35
CA GLY A 808 -22.00 -14.53 -29.17
C GLY A 808 -22.35 -13.07 -29.50
N LYS A 809 -23.49 -12.84 -30.18
CA LYS A 809 -24.03 -11.51 -30.61
C LYS A 809 -24.48 -10.57 -29.46
N GLN A 810 -23.90 -10.67 -28.27
CA GLN A 810 -24.09 -9.68 -27.19
C GLN A 810 -22.93 -8.67 -27.17
N LYS A 811 -22.37 -8.36 -28.34
CA LYS A 811 -21.07 -7.68 -28.42
C LYS A 811 -21.10 -6.17 -28.24
N GLU A 812 -22.22 -5.49 -28.43
CA GLU A 812 -22.24 -4.03 -28.34
C GLU A 812 -23.60 -3.59 -27.79
N CYS A 813 -23.55 -2.82 -26.69
CA CYS A 813 -24.69 -2.15 -26.09
C CYS A 813 -24.37 -0.67 -26.05
N ASP A 814 -25.30 0.18 -26.47
CA ASP A 814 -25.07 1.63 -26.60
C ASP A 814 -25.13 2.38 -25.25
N ASP A 815 -25.37 1.68 -24.13
CA ASP A 815 -25.51 2.28 -22.79
C ASP A 815 -24.67 1.54 -21.72
N GLU A 816 -23.80 2.28 -21.01
CA GLU A 816 -22.81 1.73 -20.06
C GLU A 816 -23.44 1.17 -18.78
N GLU A 817 -24.51 1.79 -18.26
CA GLU A 817 -25.21 1.30 -17.06
C GLU A 817 -25.88 -0.06 -17.31
N ASP A 818 -26.35 -0.31 -18.53
CA ASP A 818 -26.89 -1.60 -18.96
C ASP A 818 -25.76 -2.64 -19.13
N LEU A 819 -24.57 -2.23 -19.56
CA LEU A 819 -23.43 -3.12 -19.76
C LEU A 819 -22.88 -3.69 -18.45
N GLU A 820 -22.66 -2.86 -17.42
CA GLU A 820 -22.18 -3.33 -16.11
C GLU A 820 -23.14 -4.38 -15.54
N GLN A 821 -24.45 -4.08 -15.51
CA GLN A 821 -25.44 -4.99 -14.95
C GLN A 821 -25.54 -6.29 -15.74
N LYS A 822 -25.42 -6.24 -17.07
CA LYS A 822 -25.35 -7.43 -17.93
C LYS A 822 -24.14 -8.30 -17.60
N ILE A 823 -22.95 -7.69 -17.44
CA ILE A 823 -21.73 -8.40 -17.05
C ILE A 823 -21.94 -9.10 -15.70
N ARG A 824 -22.41 -8.38 -14.69
CA ARG A 824 -22.67 -8.94 -13.34
C ARG A 824 -23.65 -10.12 -13.41
N ASN A 825 -24.78 -9.95 -14.07
CA ASN A 825 -25.81 -10.99 -14.20
C ASN A 825 -25.29 -12.24 -14.92
N GLN A 826 -24.48 -12.06 -15.96
CA GLN A 826 -23.92 -13.17 -16.71
C GLN A 826 -22.86 -13.91 -15.90
N LEU A 827 -21.95 -13.19 -15.24
CA LEU A 827 -20.94 -13.78 -14.36
C LEU A 827 -21.57 -14.55 -13.21
N GLN A 828 -22.64 -14.02 -12.60
CA GLN A 828 -23.36 -14.71 -11.52
C GLN A 828 -23.97 -16.03 -11.97
N LYS A 829 -24.47 -16.13 -13.21
CA LYS A 829 -25.03 -17.38 -13.76
C LYS A 829 -23.95 -18.44 -13.98
N SER A 830 -22.78 -18.04 -14.43
CA SER A 830 -21.68 -18.96 -14.78
C SER A 830 -20.72 -19.23 -13.63
N PHE A 831 -20.83 -18.52 -12.49
CA PHE A 831 -19.83 -18.54 -11.41
C PHE A 831 -19.44 -19.94 -10.94
N ASN A 832 -20.42 -20.81 -10.69
CA ASN A 832 -20.19 -22.16 -10.17
C ASN A 832 -19.50 -23.10 -11.17
N ASP A 833 -19.56 -22.78 -12.47
CA ASP A 833 -18.95 -23.57 -13.54
C ASP A 833 -17.51 -23.14 -13.84
N LEU A 834 -17.06 -22.00 -13.30
CA LEU A 834 -15.71 -21.47 -13.52
C LEU A 834 -14.66 -22.24 -12.69
N PRO A 835 -13.41 -22.33 -13.14
CA PRO A 835 -12.32 -22.86 -12.34
C PRO A 835 -12.16 -22.12 -11.00
N TYR A 836 -11.79 -22.83 -9.92
CA TYR A 836 -11.67 -22.26 -8.57
C TYR A 836 -10.86 -20.96 -8.52
N TRP A 837 -9.69 -20.92 -9.17
CA TRP A 837 -8.83 -19.73 -9.16
C TRP A 837 -9.37 -18.56 -9.98
N VAL A 838 -10.32 -18.81 -10.90
CA VAL A 838 -11.11 -17.76 -11.57
C VAL A 838 -12.22 -17.28 -10.65
N GLN A 839 -12.90 -18.18 -9.92
CA GLN A 839 -13.89 -17.80 -8.90
C GLN A 839 -13.29 -16.89 -7.82
N VAL A 840 -12.08 -17.19 -7.34
CA VAL A 840 -11.35 -16.34 -6.37
C VAL A 840 -11.15 -14.91 -6.89
N GLN A 841 -11.00 -14.71 -8.20
CA GLN A 841 -10.91 -13.37 -8.81
C GLN A 841 -12.24 -12.63 -8.85
N LEU A 842 -13.36 -13.33 -8.62
CA LEU A 842 -14.72 -12.81 -8.67
C LEU A 842 -15.43 -12.79 -7.29
N ASP A 843 -14.89 -13.42 -6.24
CA ASP A 843 -15.44 -13.51 -4.87
C ASP A 843 -15.98 -12.16 -4.31
N PHE A 844 -15.30 -11.07 -4.61
CA PHE A 844 -15.68 -9.72 -4.18
C PHE A 844 -16.91 -9.16 -4.92
N LEU A 845 -17.18 -9.64 -6.13
CA LEU A 845 -18.17 -9.09 -7.05
C LEU A 845 -19.50 -9.86 -7.00
N ILE A 846 -19.44 -11.18 -6.82
CA ILE A 846 -20.56 -12.15 -6.85
C ILE A 846 -20.79 -12.65 -5.44
#